data_AF-A0A9D9GFW7-F1
#
_entry.id   AF-A0A9D9GFW7-F1
#
_cell.length_a   1.000
_cell.length_b   1.000
_cell.length_c   1.000
_cell.angle_alpha   90.00
_cell.angle_beta   90.00
_cell.angle_gamma   90.00
#
_symmetry.space_group_name_H-M   'P 1'
#
loop_
_entity.id
_entity.type
_entity.pdbx_description
1 polymer ?
#
loop_
_entity_poly.entity_id
_entity_poly.type
_entity_poly.pdbx_seq_one_letter_code
_entity_poly.pdbx_strand_id
1 'polypeptide(L)'
;MHAYRPFNLVLEDGTVFEGKSFGYEAPVSGEVVFATAMVGYPESLTDPSYAGQLLTVTFPLVGNYGVPNDEKDEFGISKFYESDKIQASAIIISDYSDRYSHWNAVKSLGDWLKAEEIPGICGIDTRELTKIVREKGAMKGKLVFPDENKDIPFVDPNEENLVAKVSCKDVVTYGKGKYKIVMVDCGVKNNIIRCLLKRDVTLTRVPWDYDFNTLEYDGLFISNGPGNPALCGKTVEHIRVALQKNKPIFGICMGNQLLSIAAGAQTYKLKYGHRSHNQPVSMVGSTRAYITSQNHGFAVDNKTIPSDWEPLFINMNDGTNEGIRHKSKPFFSAQFHPEASSGPTDTEFLFDTFVDMVAKQSKEPVSIIDEGKFTGPKKYNKVLLLGSGALKIGEAGEFDYSGSQALKALREEGVKTVLINPNIATVQTSEGVADKVYFLPVTPEFVERVIQKERPDGIFLSFGGQTALNCGVALYKGGILEKYNIEVLGTPVQAIIDTEDREIFNSKLAEINVNYIKSEAVTDIDHALKAANELGYPVIVRAAYALGGLGSGFCNNDEELRILVEKAFSYSPQVLVEKSLKGWKEVEYEVVRDKYDNCITVCNMENFDPLGIHTGESIVVAPSQTLSNKDYHKLRETAIRIIRHIGIVGECNVQYAYDPQSEDYRVIEVNARLSRSSALASKATGYPLAFVAAKLGMGYALPELKNSVTKETSAFFEPALDYIVCKIPRWDLGKFHGVSRLLGSSMKSVGEIMAIGRTFEESIQKGLRMIGQGMHGFVANKDLMSDDLDS
;
A
#
# COMPACT_ATOMS: atom_id res chain seq x y z
N MET A 1 15.28 5.62 -31.07
CA MET A 1 16.01 4.98 -29.97
C MET A 1 17.15 5.89 -29.57
N HIS A 2 17.14 6.42 -28.35
CA HIS A 2 18.34 7.05 -27.80
C HIS A 2 19.43 5.97 -27.70
N ALA A 3 20.60 6.22 -28.28
CA ALA A 3 21.75 5.33 -28.13
C ALA A 3 22.35 5.58 -26.75
N TYR A 4 21.94 4.79 -25.76
CA TYR A 4 22.55 4.85 -24.43
C TYR A 4 23.97 4.28 -24.47
N ARG A 5 24.90 4.97 -23.83
CA ARG A 5 26.30 4.56 -23.71
C ARG A 5 26.42 3.34 -22.79
N PRO A 6 27.21 2.30 -23.13
CA PRO A 6 27.49 1.19 -22.23
C PRO A 6 28.07 1.68 -20.90
N PHE A 7 27.60 1.11 -19.79
CA PHE A 7 28.03 1.49 -18.45
C PHE A 7 27.92 0.27 -17.55
N ASN A 8 28.97 -0.04 -16.78
CA ASN A 8 29.03 -1.28 -16.01
C ASN A 8 28.98 -0.99 -14.52
N LEU A 9 28.17 -1.77 -13.80
CA LEU A 9 28.27 -1.89 -12.34
C LEU A 9 29.26 -2.99 -12.00
N VAL A 10 30.34 -2.64 -11.31
CA VAL A 10 31.36 -3.57 -10.82
C VAL A 10 31.28 -3.62 -9.29
N LEU A 11 31.14 -4.82 -8.73
CA LEU A 11 31.15 -5.05 -7.28
C LEU A 11 32.56 -5.42 -6.81
N GLU A 12 32.84 -5.21 -5.52
CA GLU A 12 34.16 -5.50 -4.94
C GLU A 12 34.58 -6.97 -4.98
N ASP A 13 33.63 -7.89 -5.17
CA ASP A 13 33.89 -9.32 -5.33
C ASP A 13 34.24 -9.73 -6.78
N GLY A 14 34.30 -8.75 -7.69
CA GLY A 14 34.57 -8.95 -9.11
C GLY A 14 33.34 -9.22 -9.98
N THR A 15 32.14 -9.27 -9.40
CA THR A 15 30.89 -9.37 -10.18
C THR A 15 30.70 -8.13 -11.05
N VAL A 16 30.33 -8.33 -12.32
CA VAL A 16 30.07 -7.25 -13.27
C VAL A 16 28.66 -7.39 -13.84
N PHE A 17 27.87 -6.32 -13.77
CA PHE A 17 26.62 -6.19 -14.49
C PHE A 17 26.80 -5.19 -15.64
N GLU A 18 26.53 -5.64 -16.85
CA GLU A 18 26.53 -4.80 -18.04
C GLU A 18 25.21 -4.04 -18.14
N GLY A 19 25.28 -2.72 -18.24
CA GLY A 19 24.12 -1.85 -18.34
C GLY A 19 24.34 -0.69 -19.30
N LYS A 20 23.47 0.30 -19.18
CA LYS A 20 23.43 1.48 -20.04
C LYS A 20 23.26 2.73 -19.20
N SER A 21 24.05 3.76 -19.48
CA SER A 21 23.91 5.06 -18.82
C SER A 21 22.65 5.76 -19.31
N PHE A 22 21.83 6.27 -18.39
CA PHE A 22 20.69 7.14 -18.71
C PHE A 22 20.71 8.48 -17.94
N GLY A 23 21.57 8.61 -16.93
CA GLY A 23 21.82 9.82 -16.14
C GLY A 23 23.06 10.60 -16.57
N TYR A 24 23.76 11.21 -15.63
CA TYR A 24 25.04 11.89 -15.87
C TYR A 24 26.15 10.90 -16.18
N GLU A 25 26.98 11.19 -17.19
CA GLU A 25 28.03 10.27 -17.64
C GLU A 25 29.36 10.50 -16.90
N ALA A 26 29.46 10.00 -15.67
CA ALA A 26 30.72 9.98 -14.92
C ALA A 26 30.86 8.69 -14.11
N PRO A 27 32.09 8.18 -13.92
CA PRO A 27 32.33 7.05 -13.03
C PRO A 27 32.11 7.48 -11.57
N VAL A 28 31.55 6.58 -10.76
CA VAL A 28 31.24 6.85 -9.35
C VAL A 28 31.39 5.58 -8.52
N SER A 29 31.87 5.69 -7.29
CA SER A 29 31.96 4.58 -6.34
C SER A 29 31.22 4.89 -5.05
N GLY A 30 30.69 3.86 -4.40
CA GLY A 30 29.99 3.96 -3.14
C GLY A 30 29.55 2.59 -2.64
N GLU A 31 28.74 2.58 -1.58
CA GLU A 31 28.12 1.35 -1.07
C GLU A 31 26.85 1.02 -1.88
N VAL A 32 26.79 -0.17 -2.46
CA VAL A 32 25.61 -0.66 -3.17
C VAL A 32 24.57 -1.12 -2.17
N VAL A 33 23.41 -0.48 -2.25
CA VAL A 33 22.25 -0.77 -1.40
C VAL A 33 21.04 -1.04 -2.29
N PHE A 34 20.01 -1.68 -1.74
CA PHE A 34 18.74 -1.85 -2.45
C PHE A 34 17.58 -1.33 -1.60
N ALA A 35 16.54 -0.84 -2.26
CA ALA A 35 15.28 -0.44 -1.64
C ALA A 35 14.12 -1.17 -2.31
N THR A 36 13.24 -1.78 -1.50
CA THR A 36 12.10 -2.56 -2.00
C THR A 36 10.83 -1.75 -2.26
N ALA A 37 10.94 -0.41 -2.20
CA ALA A 37 9.86 0.50 -2.55
C ALA A 37 9.47 0.38 -4.03
N MET A 38 8.17 0.43 -4.32
CA MET A 38 7.63 0.38 -5.69
C MET A 38 7.35 1.78 -6.27
N VAL A 39 7.28 2.80 -5.42
CA VAL A 39 7.04 4.22 -5.78
C VAL A 39 7.97 5.12 -4.96
N GLY A 40 8.02 6.41 -5.27
CA GLY A 40 8.76 7.42 -4.51
C GLY A 40 10.24 7.55 -4.86
N TYR A 41 10.62 7.32 -6.12
CA TYR A 41 12.02 7.53 -6.52
C TYR A 41 12.50 8.99 -6.38
N PRO A 42 11.69 10.06 -6.58
CA PRO A 42 12.15 11.43 -6.34
C PRO A 42 12.45 11.70 -4.86
N GLU A 43 11.55 11.28 -3.97
CA GLU A 43 11.71 11.42 -2.52
C GLU A 43 12.89 10.58 -2.03
N SER A 44 13.02 9.34 -2.50
CA SER A 44 14.14 8.46 -2.13
C SER A 44 15.48 9.02 -2.59
N LEU A 45 15.59 9.54 -3.82
CA LEU A 45 16.85 10.12 -4.32
C LEU A 45 17.28 11.35 -3.51
N THR A 46 16.34 12.07 -2.92
CA THR A 46 16.60 13.29 -2.14
C THR A 46 16.66 13.03 -0.63
N ASP A 47 16.55 11.78 -0.17
CA ASP A 47 16.75 11.41 1.24
C ASP A 47 18.24 11.45 1.61
N PRO A 48 18.66 12.31 2.57
CA PRO A 48 20.05 12.41 3.01
C PRO A 48 20.68 11.11 3.52
N SER A 49 19.86 10.14 3.92
CA SER A 49 20.31 8.84 4.42
C SER A 49 20.99 7.98 3.32
N TYR A 50 20.80 8.32 2.04
CA TYR A 50 21.50 7.70 0.89
C TYR A 50 22.83 8.35 0.51
N ALA A 51 23.32 9.36 1.24
CA ALA A 51 24.60 9.99 0.95
C ALA A 51 25.74 8.96 0.81
N GLY A 52 26.45 8.98 -0.32
CA GLY A 52 27.55 8.06 -0.61
C GLY A 52 27.14 6.66 -1.09
N GLN A 53 25.85 6.38 -1.25
CA GLN A 53 25.33 5.07 -1.64
C GLN A 53 24.91 5.02 -3.12
N LEU A 54 25.05 3.83 -3.73
CA LEU A 54 24.52 3.51 -5.06
C LEU A 54 23.17 2.80 -4.87
N LEU A 55 22.08 3.51 -5.13
CA LEU A 55 20.72 3.07 -4.81
C LEU A 55 20.18 2.13 -5.90
N THR A 56 19.99 0.87 -5.56
CA THR A 56 19.26 -0.11 -6.40
C THR A 56 17.78 -0.08 -6.07
N VAL A 57 16.93 0.22 -7.05
CA VAL A 57 15.48 0.08 -6.90
C VAL A 57 15.06 -1.31 -7.38
N THR A 58 14.37 -2.09 -6.54
CA THR A 58 14.00 -3.46 -6.92
C THR A 58 12.84 -3.50 -7.90
N PHE A 59 11.90 -2.56 -7.80
CA PHE A 59 10.79 -2.47 -8.74
C PHE A 59 11.33 -2.13 -10.14
N PRO A 60 10.97 -2.91 -11.18
CA PRO A 60 11.72 -2.87 -12.42
C PRO A 60 11.43 -1.66 -13.31
N LEU A 61 10.24 -1.05 -13.24
CA LEU A 61 9.86 0.07 -14.11
C LEU A 61 10.02 1.39 -13.35
N VAL A 62 10.99 2.21 -13.76
CA VAL A 62 11.32 3.48 -13.08
C VAL A 62 11.34 4.64 -14.07
N GLY A 63 10.81 5.79 -13.64
CA GLY A 63 10.68 7.01 -14.47
C GLY A 63 9.27 7.28 -15.00
N ASN A 64 8.33 6.35 -14.79
CA ASN A 64 6.99 6.35 -15.40
C ASN A 64 6.17 7.63 -15.13
N TYR A 65 6.33 8.23 -13.95
CA TYR A 65 5.63 9.46 -13.54
C TYR A 65 6.54 10.70 -13.53
N GLY A 66 7.73 10.62 -14.14
CA GLY A 66 8.64 11.76 -14.31
C GLY A 66 9.13 12.35 -12.99
N VAL A 67 9.53 13.62 -13.02
CA VAL A 67 9.97 14.36 -11.83
C VAL A 67 9.19 15.67 -11.75
N PRO A 68 8.59 16.01 -10.59
CA PRO A 68 7.89 17.28 -10.41
C PRO A 68 8.86 18.47 -10.36
N ASN A 69 8.32 19.69 -10.42
CA ASN A 69 9.13 20.87 -10.15
C ASN A 69 9.36 21.05 -8.65
N ASP A 70 10.45 21.72 -8.25
CA ASP A 70 10.69 22.08 -6.84
C ASP A 70 9.80 23.25 -6.41
N GLU A 71 8.52 22.97 -6.19
CA GLU A 71 7.60 23.91 -5.57
C GLU A 71 7.87 24.02 -4.07
N LYS A 72 7.80 25.24 -3.54
CA LYS A 72 7.82 25.47 -2.08
C LYS A 72 6.41 25.41 -1.50
N ASP A 73 6.29 24.81 -0.33
CA ASP A 73 5.07 24.79 0.46
C ASP A 73 4.85 26.10 1.23
N GLU A 74 3.82 26.14 2.07
CA GLU A 74 3.47 27.28 2.93
C GLU A 74 4.55 27.65 3.96
N PHE A 75 5.50 26.74 4.23
CA PHE A 75 6.64 26.95 5.12
C PHE A 75 7.92 27.35 4.36
N GLY A 76 7.87 27.49 3.04
CA GLY A 76 9.03 27.77 2.20
C GLY A 76 9.93 26.55 1.99
N ILE A 77 9.44 25.34 2.25
CA ILE A 77 10.17 24.08 2.17
C ILE A 77 9.81 23.36 0.87
N SER A 78 10.72 22.57 0.29
CA SER A 78 10.37 21.77 -0.89
C SER A 78 9.18 20.86 -0.61
N LYS A 79 8.19 20.88 -1.49
CA LYS A 79 6.95 20.10 -1.40
C LYS A 79 7.15 18.64 -1.82
N PHE A 80 8.07 18.40 -2.75
CA PHE A 80 8.25 17.10 -3.41
C PHE A 80 9.62 16.47 -3.18
N TYR A 81 10.60 17.23 -2.67
CA TYR A 81 11.94 16.73 -2.36
C TYR A 81 12.19 16.74 -0.86
N GLU A 82 12.96 15.75 -0.41
CA GLU A 82 13.28 15.57 1.00
C GLU A 82 14.57 16.26 1.44
N SER A 83 15.32 16.83 0.50
CA SER A 83 16.41 17.77 0.76
C SER A 83 16.58 18.73 -0.41
N ASP A 84 17.63 19.54 -0.38
CA ASP A 84 17.95 20.57 -1.37
C ASP A 84 18.51 20.03 -2.69
N LYS A 85 18.92 18.75 -2.73
CA LYS A 85 19.54 18.10 -3.90
C LYS A 85 19.34 16.59 -3.87
N ILE A 86 19.75 15.91 -4.94
CA ILE A 86 19.90 14.45 -4.92
C ILE A 86 21.06 14.07 -4.00
N GLN A 87 20.81 13.13 -3.09
CA GLN A 87 21.75 12.69 -2.05
C GLN A 87 22.41 11.34 -2.41
N ALA A 88 21.67 10.46 -3.09
CA ALA A 88 22.24 9.22 -3.62
C ALA A 88 23.35 9.51 -4.64
N SER A 89 24.44 8.75 -4.59
CA SER A 89 25.57 8.93 -5.50
C SER A 89 25.32 8.36 -6.89
N ALA A 90 24.41 7.39 -7.00
CA ALA A 90 23.89 6.90 -8.28
C ALA A 90 22.56 6.16 -8.07
N ILE A 91 21.85 5.90 -9.17
CA ILE A 91 20.68 5.01 -9.20
C ILE A 91 20.91 3.83 -10.16
N ILE A 92 20.52 2.63 -9.72
CA ILE A 92 20.62 1.36 -10.44
C ILE A 92 19.21 0.79 -10.62
N ILE A 93 18.78 0.63 -11.87
CA ILE A 93 17.42 0.18 -12.22
C ILE A 93 17.43 -0.92 -13.29
N SER A 94 16.30 -1.63 -13.40
CA SER A 94 16.11 -2.63 -14.45
C SER A 94 15.71 -1.98 -15.76
N ASP A 95 14.60 -1.25 -15.78
CA ASP A 95 14.04 -0.62 -16.97
C ASP A 95 13.76 0.87 -16.73
N TYR A 96 14.09 1.69 -17.72
CA TYR A 96 13.95 3.15 -17.66
C TYR A 96 12.89 3.64 -18.63
N SER A 97 11.87 4.30 -18.10
CA SER A 97 10.84 4.97 -18.89
C SER A 97 11.31 6.37 -19.28
N ASP A 98 11.73 6.56 -20.54
CA ASP A 98 12.10 7.88 -21.07
C ASP A 98 10.91 8.83 -21.20
N ARG A 99 9.73 8.25 -21.48
CA ARG A 99 8.44 8.91 -21.55
C ARG A 99 7.72 8.72 -20.23
N TYR A 100 7.36 9.85 -19.64
CA TYR A 100 6.61 9.91 -18.40
C TYR A 100 5.20 10.45 -18.64
N SER A 101 4.28 10.10 -17.75
CA SER A 101 2.91 10.64 -17.75
C SER A 101 2.42 10.84 -16.32
N HIS A 102 2.44 12.10 -15.88
CA HIS A 102 1.87 12.53 -14.60
C HIS A 102 1.61 14.04 -14.67
N TRP A 103 0.50 14.51 -14.11
CA TRP A 103 0.04 15.89 -14.28
C TRP A 103 1.01 16.94 -13.71
N ASN A 104 1.79 16.56 -12.69
CA ASN A 104 2.77 17.44 -12.05
C ASN A 104 4.21 17.29 -12.60
N ALA A 105 4.46 16.37 -13.55
CA ALA A 105 5.81 16.09 -14.02
C ALA A 105 6.27 17.14 -15.04
N VAL A 106 7.46 17.70 -14.81
CA VAL A 106 8.02 18.76 -15.67
C VAL A 106 9.26 18.33 -16.44
N LYS A 107 9.88 17.21 -16.05
CA LYS A 107 11.07 16.65 -16.70
C LYS A 107 11.15 15.13 -16.51
N SER A 108 11.94 14.46 -17.34
CA SER A 108 12.24 13.04 -17.17
C SER A 108 13.20 12.83 -15.99
N LEU A 109 13.21 11.61 -15.44
CA LEU A 109 14.18 11.24 -14.41
C LEU A 109 15.62 11.35 -14.94
N GLY A 110 15.88 10.91 -16.18
CA GLY A 110 17.21 11.01 -16.79
C GLY A 110 17.70 12.45 -16.94
N ASP A 111 16.82 13.39 -17.32
CA ASP A 111 17.20 14.80 -17.46
C ASP A 111 17.45 15.46 -16.09
N TRP A 112 16.69 15.07 -15.06
CA TRP A 112 16.96 15.53 -13.70
C TRP A 112 18.31 15.03 -13.18
N LEU A 113 18.60 13.73 -13.36
CA LEU A 113 19.90 13.14 -13.00
C LEU A 113 21.07 13.82 -13.71
N LYS A 114 20.94 14.13 -15.01
CA LYS A 114 21.98 14.87 -15.75
C LYS A 114 22.17 16.29 -15.22
N ALA A 115 21.09 16.98 -14.87
CA ALA A 115 21.16 18.35 -14.36
C ALA A 115 21.81 18.44 -12.97
N GLU A 116 21.62 17.42 -12.12
CA GLU A 116 22.21 17.30 -10.78
C GLU A 116 23.56 16.55 -10.78
N GLU A 117 24.10 16.22 -11.96
CA GLU A 117 25.35 15.48 -12.14
C GLU A 117 25.39 14.09 -11.47
N ILE A 118 24.25 13.39 -11.44
CA ILE A 118 24.10 12.07 -10.82
C ILE A 118 24.09 10.95 -11.88
N PRO A 119 25.00 9.97 -11.80
CA PRO A 119 24.98 8.80 -12.66
C PRO A 119 23.74 7.91 -12.46
N GLY A 120 23.22 7.38 -13.56
CA GLY A 120 22.11 6.43 -13.56
C GLY A 120 22.38 5.31 -14.56
N ILE A 121 22.21 4.06 -14.12
CA ILE A 121 22.40 2.85 -14.94
C ILE A 121 21.10 2.04 -15.02
N CYS A 122 20.71 1.66 -16.24
CA CYS A 122 19.58 0.77 -16.52
C CYS A 122 20.02 -0.51 -17.23
N GLY A 123 19.11 -1.47 -17.39
CA GLY A 123 19.38 -2.79 -17.97
C GLY A 123 19.97 -3.79 -16.97
N ILE A 124 19.93 -3.49 -15.67
CA ILE A 124 20.51 -4.33 -14.63
C ILE A 124 19.47 -5.30 -14.10
N ASP A 125 19.81 -6.58 -13.93
CA ASP A 125 18.98 -7.50 -13.14
C ASP A 125 19.05 -7.11 -11.66
N THR A 126 18.17 -6.19 -11.26
CA THR A 126 18.10 -5.68 -9.89
C THR A 126 17.69 -6.76 -8.88
N ARG A 127 17.04 -7.84 -9.32
CA ARG A 127 16.68 -8.98 -8.45
C ARG A 127 17.91 -9.82 -8.14
N GLU A 128 18.73 -10.12 -9.14
CA GLU A 128 20.00 -10.82 -8.94
C GLU A 128 20.95 -10.00 -8.04
N LEU A 129 21.12 -8.71 -8.35
CA LEU A 129 21.92 -7.81 -7.52
C LEU A 129 21.44 -7.77 -6.07
N THR A 130 20.13 -7.66 -5.85
CA THR A 130 19.53 -7.68 -4.51
C THR A 130 19.83 -8.98 -3.76
N LYS A 131 19.78 -10.14 -4.44
CA LYS A 131 20.15 -11.42 -3.82
C LYS A 131 21.62 -11.43 -3.39
N ILE A 132 22.53 -10.96 -4.23
CA ILE A 132 23.96 -10.87 -3.91
C ILE A 132 24.17 -10.01 -2.66
N VAL A 133 23.57 -8.81 -2.61
CA VAL A 133 23.67 -7.90 -1.46
C VAL A 133 23.05 -8.51 -0.19
N ARG A 134 21.94 -9.25 -0.29
CA ARG A 134 21.36 -9.95 0.88
C ARG A 134 22.23 -11.10 1.38
N GLU A 135 22.86 -11.83 0.47
CA GLU A 135 23.69 -13.00 0.79
C GLU A 135 25.06 -12.61 1.33
N LYS A 136 25.72 -11.60 0.73
CA LYS A 136 27.08 -11.17 1.08
C LYS A 136 27.12 -9.96 2.01
N GLY A 137 26.02 -9.24 2.13
CA GLY A 137 25.91 -7.96 2.85
C GLY A 137 26.04 -6.77 1.90
N ALA A 138 25.85 -5.55 2.42
CA ALA A 138 26.10 -4.33 1.66
C ALA A 138 27.58 -4.27 1.23
N MET A 139 27.81 -3.98 -0.05
CA MET A 139 29.11 -4.12 -0.71
C MET A 139 29.56 -2.81 -1.31
N LYS A 140 30.87 -2.61 -1.45
CA LYS A 140 31.37 -1.53 -2.31
C LYS A 140 31.12 -1.86 -3.76
N GLY A 141 30.68 -0.86 -4.50
CA GLY A 141 30.50 -0.92 -5.95
C GLY A 141 31.04 0.32 -6.64
N LYS A 142 31.17 0.22 -7.95
CA LYS A 142 31.47 1.36 -8.82
C LYS A 142 30.78 1.24 -10.15
N LEU A 143 30.37 2.36 -10.70
CA LEU A 143 29.90 2.47 -12.06
C LEU A 143 31.04 3.00 -12.92
N VAL A 144 31.38 2.29 -14.00
CA VAL A 144 32.51 2.62 -14.86
C VAL A 144 32.18 2.40 -16.33
N PHE A 145 32.80 3.21 -17.20
CA PHE A 145 32.68 3.08 -18.65
C PHE A 145 33.65 2.03 -19.17
N PRO A 146 33.17 0.94 -19.81
CA PRO A 146 34.04 -0.16 -20.25
C PRO A 146 35.02 0.26 -21.36
N ASP A 147 34.75 1.34 -22.06
CA ASP A 147 35.54 1.88 -23.17
C ASP A 147 36.63 2.88 -22.77
N GLU A 148 36.62 3.42 -21.54
CA GLU A 148 37.51 4.54 -21.17
C GLU A 148 38.87 4.15 -20.55
N ASN A 149 39.16 2.87 -20.24
CA ASN A 149 40.34 2.46 -19.46
C ASN A 149 40.56 3.29 -18.16
N LYS A 150 39.54 4.00 -17.69
CA LYS A 150 39.56 4.80 -16.46
C LYS A 150 38.85 4.02 -15.38
N ASP A 151 39.63 3.25 -14.64
CA ASP A 151 39.15 2.61 -13.44
C ASP A 151 39.26 3.55 -12.24
N ILE A 152 38.30 3.48 -11.32
CA ILE A 152 38.30 4.24 -10.06
C ILE A 152 38.37 3.27 -8.87
N PRO A 153 38.96 3.69 -7.73
CA PRO A 153 39.02 2.84 -6.54
C PRO A 153 37.62 2.60 -5.95
N PHE A 154 37.45 1.47 -5.28
CA PHE A 154 36.28 1.24 -4.41
C PHE A 154 36.38 2.11 -3.17
N VAL A 155 35.29 2.78 -2.80
CA VAL A 155 35.20 3.66 -1.61
C VAL A 155 34.13 3.13 -0.66
N ASP A 156 34.45 2.98 0.64
CA ASP A 156 33.44 2.79 1.68
C ASP A 156 33.04 4.17 2.25
N PRO A 157 31.83 4.67 1.95
CA PRO A 157 31.39 5.96 2.47
C PRO A 157 31.23 5.98 4.00
N ASN A 158 31.13 4.81 4.66
CA ASN A 158 30.94 4.71 6.11
C ASN A 158 32.20 4.96 6.93
N GLU A 159 33.37 5.07 6.30
CA GLU A 159 34.62 5.49 6.94
C GLU A 159 34.66 7.00 7.22
N GLU A 160 33.78 7.77 6.57
CA GLU A 160 33.66 9.21 6.73
C GLU A 160 32.43 9.60 7.57
N ASN A 161 32.51 10.76 8.24
CA ASN A 161 31.35 11.34 8.92
C ASN A 161 30.38 11.94 7.87
N LEU A 162 29.48 11.12 7.35
CA LEU A 162 28.48 11.52 6.37
C LEU A 162 27.48 12.53 6.94
N VAL A 163 27.15 12.45 8.23
CA VAL A 163 26.30 13.42 8.92
C VAL A 163 26.87 14.84 8.76
N ALA A 164 28.19 15.02 8.94
CA ALA A 164 28.83 16.32 8.78
C ALA A 164 28.74 16.86 7.33
N LYS A 165 28.66 15.98 6.32
CA LYS A 165 28.51 16.37 4.91
C LYS A 165 27.11 16.90 4.62
N VAL A 166 26.08 16.26 5.16
CA VAL A 166 24.67 16.58 4.86
C VAL A 166 24.01 17.56 5.83
N SER A 167 24.54 17.71 7.04
CA SER A 167 24.01 18.63 8.05
C SER A 167 24.10 20.09 7.61
N CYS A 168 23.09 20.88 7.98
CA CYS A 168 23.07 22.32 7.78
C CYS A 168 24.32 22.99 8.40
N LYS A 169 24.74 24.12 7.81
CA LYS A 169 25.92 24.87 8.29
C LYS A 169 25.58 25.97 9.28
N ASP A 170 24.38 26.53 9.14
CA ASP A 170 23.88 27.62 9.96
C ASP A 170 22.66 27.19 10.78
N VAL A 171 22.42 27.89 11.88
CA VAL A 171 21.19 27.76 12.66
C VAL A 171 20.04 28.41 11.90
N VAL A 172 18.96 27.67 11.68
CA VAL A 172 17.78 28.16 10.93
C VAL A 172 16.53 28.01 11.80
N THR A 173 15.67 29.03 11.81
CA THR A 173 14.39 28.98 12.53
C THR A 173 13.21 28.95 11.56
N TYR A 174 12.26 28.06 11.82
CA TYR A 174 11.04 27.87 11.06
C TYR A 174 9.81 28.06 11.96
N GLY A 175 8.70 28.50 11.35
CA GLY A 175 7.43 28.65 12.05
C GLY A 175 7.42 29.79 13.08
N LYS A 176 6.23 30.04 13.62
CA LYS A 176 5.96 31.05 14.67
C LYS A 176 5.05 30.49 15.75
N GLY A 177 5.06 29.17 15.93
CA GLY A 177 4.20 28.50 16.88
C GLY A 177 4.61 28.71 18.34
N LYS A 178 3.75 28.27 19.24
CA LYS A 178 3.93 28.40 20.69
C LYS A 178 5.07 27.55 21.25
N TYR A 179 5.22 26.32 20.77
CA TYR A 179 6.14 25.33 21.35
C TYR A 179 7.51 25.42 20.70
N LYS A 180 8.56 25.67 21.49
CA LYS A 180 9.92 25.82 20.99
C LYS A 180 10.62 24.48 20.95
N ILE A 181 10.96 24.00 19.77
CA ILE A 181 11.66 22.73 19.59
C ILE A 181 13.01 22.99 18.94
N VAL A 182 14.08 22.46 19.51
CA VAL A 182 15.38 22.41 18.83
C VAL A 182 15.50 21.08 18.11
N MET A 183 15.89 21.14 16.84
CA MET A 183 16.13 19.98 15.99
C MET A 183 17.61 19.88 15.61
N VAL A 184 18.25 18.79 15.99
CA VAL A 184 19.63 18.49 15.59
C VAL A 184 19.60 17.88 14.19
N ASP A 185 20.17 18.59 13.22
CA ASP A 185 20.22 18.16 11.82
C ASP A 185 21.35 17.14 11.61
N CYS A 186 20.99 15.86 11.60
CA CYS A 186 21.90 14.78 11.26
C CYS A 186 21.83 14.39 9.76
N GLY A 187 21.15 15.16 8.92
CA GLY A 187 20.69 14.76 7.58
C GLY A 187 19.17 14.74 7.52
N VAL A 188 18.54 15.82 7.98
CA VAL A 188 17.09 15.90 8.13
C VAL A 188 16.36 15.83 6.79
N LYS A 189 15.30 15.03 6.75
CA LYS A 189 14.32 15.08 5.66
C LYS A 189 13.34 16.24 5.82
N ASN A 190 13.02 16.91 4.73
CA ASN A 190 12.08 18.04 4.73
C ASN A 190 10.73 17.69 5.36
N ASN A 191 10.21 16.47 5.20
CA ASN A 191 8.93 16.12 5.80
C ASN A 191 8.95 16.06 7.33
N ILE A 192 10.10 15.83 7.98
CA ILE A 192 10.23 15.96 9.45
C ILE A 192 9.88 17.38 9.89
N ILE A 193 10.43 18.37 9.17
CA ILE A 193 10.17 19.78 9.45
C ILE A 193 8.69 20.10 9.23
N ARG A 194 8.12 19.64 8.11
CA ARG A 194 6.69 19.83 7.79
C ARG A 194 5.77 19.23 8.86
N CYS A 195 6.04 17.99 9.30
CA CYS A 195 5.27 17.33 10.35
C CYS A 195 5.31 18.08 11.69
N LEU A 196 6.45 18.63 12.09
CA LEU A 196 6.54 19.44 13.31
C LEU A 196 5.82 20.79 13.17
N LEU A 197 5.99 21.49 12.05
CA LEU A 197 5.40 22.82 11.82
C LEU A 197 3.86 22.81 11.75
N LYS A 198 3.25 21.68 11.41
CA LYS A 198 1.79 21.48 11.49
C LYS A 198 1.23 21.53 12.92
N ARG A 199 2.07 21.51 13.97
CA ARG A 199 1.68 21.30 15.38
C ARG A 199 1.97 22.49 16.31
N ASP A 200 1.73 23.72 15.88
CA ASP A 200 1.98 24.96 16.66
C ASP A 200 3.41 25.05 17.22
N VAL A 201 4.39 24.70 16.38
CA VAL A 201 5.82 24.65 16.73
C VAL A 201 6.56 25.87 16.14
N THR A 202 7.49 26.43 16.92
CA THR A 202 8.66 27.15 16.41
C THR A 202 9.86 26.21 16.46
N LEU A 203 10.43 25.90 15.30
CA LEU A 203 11.49 24.92 15.15
C LEU A 203 12.83 25.61 14.90
N THR A 204 13.83 25.37 15.73
CA THR A 204 15.20 25.82 15.51
C THR A 204 16.07 24.63 15.09
N ARG A 205 16.41 24.56 13.80
CA ARG A 205 17.32 23.58 13.23
C ARG A 205 18.77 24.01 13.49
N VAL A 206 19.58 23.12 14.05
CA VAL A 206 20.99 23.37 14.34
C VAL A 206 21.90 22.34 13.65
N PRO A 207 23.15 22.70 13.32
CA PRO A 207 24.16 21.75 12.83
C PRO A 207 24.35 20.57 13.78
N TRP A 208 24.76 19.42 13.25
CA TRP A 208 24.90 18.16 13.99
C TRP A 208 25.80 18.29 15.23
N ASP A 209 26.86 19.10 15.15
CA ASP A 209 27.83 19.31 16.22
C ASP A 209 27.63 20.59 17.02
N TYR A 210 26.52 21.29 16.83
CA TYR A 210 26.17 22.48 17.58
C TYR A 210 25.85 22.15 19.04
N ASP A 211 26.35 22.96 19.98
CA ASP A 211 25.96 22.83 21.40
C ASP A 211 24.59 23.46 21.64
N PHE A 212 23.55 22.69 21.34
CA PHE A 212 22.15 23.08 21.55
C PHE A 212 21.79 23.24 23.02
N ASN A 213 22.64 22.84 23.97
CA ASN A 213 22.36 23.04 25.39
C ASN A 213 22.42 24.52 25.81
N THR A 214 23.01 25.36 24.96
CA THR A 214 23.06 26.82 25.11
C THR A 214 21.74 27.52 24.74
N LEU A 215 20.82 26.81 24.08
CA LEU A 215 19.54 27.36 23.63
C LEU A 215 18.42 27.06 24.64
N GLU A 216 17.42 27.94 24.68
CA GLU A 216 16.15 27.71 25.37
C GLU A 216 15.15 27.01 24.43
N TYR A 217 14.67 25.85 24.84
CA TYR A 217 13.70 25.04 24.10
C TYR A 217 12.81 24.24 25.06
N ASP A 218 11.61 23.87 24.62
CA ASP A 218 10.65 23.07 25.38
C ASP A 218 10.84 21.56 25.12
N GLY A 219 11.30 21.19 23.91
CA GLY A 219 11.64 19.82 23.52
C GLY A 219 12.84 19.73 22.58
N LEU A 220 13.51 18.57 22.57
CA LEU A 220 14.63 18.27 21.69
C LEU A 220 14.25 17.18 20.69
N PHE A 221 14.55 17.42 19.42
CA PHE A 221 14.34 16.47 18.35
C PHE A 221 15.67 16.14 17.67
N ILE A 222 15.91 14.87 17.35
CA ILE A 222 17.13 14.41 16.67
C ILE A 222 16.73 13.72 15.38
N SER A 223 17.13 14.27 14.23
CA SER A 223 16.65 13.79 12.92
C SER A 223 17.27 12.45 12.49
N ASN A 224 16.77 11.93 11.36
CA ASN A 224 17.44 10.90 10.59
C ASN A 224 18.81 11.37 10.05
N GLY A 225 19.56 10.44 9.47
CA GLY A 225 20.86 10.74 8.88
C GLY A 225 21.59 9.53 8.28
N PRO A 226 22.63 9.75 7.46
CA PRO A 226 23.46 8.72 6.85
C PRO A 226 24.62 8.26 7.75
N GLY A 227 25.20 7.11 7.39
CA GLY A 227 26.52 6.70 7.87
C GLY A 227 26.58 6.09 9.27
N ASN A 228 27.80 6.01 9.80
CA ASN A 228 28.08 5.34 11.06
C ASN A 228 27.85 6.28 12.26
N PRO A 229 26.93 5.96 13.19
CA PRO A 229 26.65 6.80 14.37
C PRO A 229 27.86 6.97 15.29
N ALA A 230 28.83 6.05 15.27
CA ALA A 230 30.05 6.13 16.08
C ALA A 230 30.93 7.35 15.73
N LEU A 231 30.78 7.92 14.53
CA LEU A 231 31.52 9.11 14.09
C LEU A 231 30.89 10.43 14.56
N CYS A 232 29.74 10.37 15.26
CA CYS A 232 28.99 11.55 15.73
C CYS A 232 29.20 11.85 17.22
N GLY A 233 30.43 11.68 17.74
CA GLY A 233 30.75 11.77 19.16
C GLY A 233 30.33 13.08 19.85
N LYS A 234 30.53 14.23 19.20
CA LYS A 234 30.12 15.54 19.72
C LYS A 234 28.62 15.62 19.99
N THR A 235 27.80 15.15 19.06
CA THR A 235 26.33 15.14 19.22
C THR A 235 25.92 14.27 20.40
N VAL A 236 26.54 13.09 20.55
CA VAL A 236 26.29 12.18 21.69
C VAL A 236 26.62 12.86 23.02
N GLU A 237 27.73 13.60 23.10
CA GLU A 237 28.10 14.38 24.29
C GLU A 237 27.04 15.43 24.64
N HIS A 238 26.56 16.19 23.66
CA HIS A 238 25.48 17.17 23.88
C HIS A 238 24.16 16.52 24.28
N ILE A 239 23.81 15.35 23.73
CA ILE A 239 22.61 14.59 24.12
C ILE A 239 22.73 14.14 25.58
N ARG A 240 23.89 13.67 26.03
CA ARG A 240 24.11 13.28 27.44
C ARG A 240 23.82 14.42 28.41
N VAL A 241 24.18 15.65 28.04
CA VAL A 241 23.85 16.86 28.82
C VAL A 241 22.33 17.12 28.79
N ALA A 242 21.69 17.02 27.63
CA ALA A 242 20.24 17.24 27.51
C ALA A 242 19.39 16.23 28.28
N LEU A 243 19.84 14.97 28.41
CA LEU A 243 19.18 13.94 29.23
C LEU A 243 19.05 14.35 30.71
N GLN A 244 19.89 15.26 31.21
CA GLN A 244 19.81 15.78 32.58
C GLN A 244 18.72 16.84 32.76
N LYS A 245 18.25 17.47 31.66
CA LYS A 245 17.24 18.54 31.71
C LYS A 245 15.79 18.01 31.84
N ASN A 246 15.57 16.70 31.64
CA ASN A 246 14.26 16.04 31.70
C ASN A 246 13.16 16.76 30.87
N LYS A 247 13.54 17.31 29.71
CA LYS A 247 12.60 17.85 28.71
C LYS A 247 12.29 16.75 27.69
N PRO A 248 11.11 16.70 27.04
CA PRO A 248 10.83 15.69 26.04
C PRO A 248 11.91 15.59 24.96
N ILE A 249 12.33 14.36 24.65
CA ILE A 249 13.31 14.06 23.59
C ILE A 249 12.71 13.03 22.64
N PHE A 250 12.77 13.31 21.34
CA PHE A 250 12.38 12.37 20.29
C PHE A 250 13.48 12.22 19.24
N GLY A 251 13.95 10.98 19.03
CA GLY A 251 14.96 10.65 18.01
C GLY A 251 14.40 9.76 16.89
N ILE A 252 14.74 10.07 15.64
CA ILE A 252 14.32 9.28 14.46
C ILE A 252 15.53 8.73 13.72
N CYS A 253 15.53 7.44 13.38
CA CYS A 253 16.58 6.75 12.63
C CYS A 253 17.99 6.95 13.24
N MET A 254 18.83 7.83 12.69
CA MET A 254 20.10 8.25 13.30
C MET A 254 19.87 8.78 14.73
N GLY A 255 18.79 9.51 14.98
CA GLY A 255 18.39 9.96 16.31
C GLY A 255 18.11 8.82 17.29
N ASN A 256 17.56 7.68 16.86
CA ASN A 256 17.44 6.48 17.70
C ASN A 256 18.82 5.98 18.14
N GLN A 257 19.75 5.88 17.18
CA GLN A 257 21.10 5.37 17.40
C GLN A 257 21.90 6.30 18.32
N LEU A 258 21.88 7.61 18.08
CA LEU A 258 22.61 8.59 18.89
C LEU A 258 22.04 8.72 20.30
N LEU A 259 20.71 8.70 20.45
CA LEU A 259 20.07 8.68 21.77
C LEU A 259 20.44 7.42 22.55
N SER A 260 20.45 6.26 21.89
CA SER A 260 20.83 4.98 22.49
C SER A 260 22.29 4.96 22.93
N ILE A 261 23.22 5.48 22.12
CA ILE A 261 24.64 5.61 22.49
C ILE A 261 24.83 6.59 23.65
N ALA A 262 24.06 7.69 23.67
CA ALA A 262 24.09 8.65 24.78
C ALA A 262 23.58 8.02 26.08
N ALA A 263 22.59 7.13 26.00
CA ALA A 263 22.09 6.33 27.12
C ALA A 263 23.09 5.27 27.61
N GLY A 264 23.96 4.76 26.72
CA GLY A 264 25.00 3.78 27.04
C GLY A 264 24.91 2.46 26.28
N ALA A 265 24.00 2.35 25.31
CA ALA A 265 23.90 1.19 24.42
C ALA A 265 24.98 1.21 23.31
N GLN A 266 25.16 0.08 22.65
CA GLN A 266 26.03 -0.09 21.49
C GLN A 266 25.22 -0.17 20.19
N THR A 267 25.86 0.18 19.08
CA THR A 267 25.32 0.02 17.73
C THR A 267 26.23 -0.89 16.89
N TYR A 268 25.66 -1.52 15.87
CA TYR A 268 26.38 -2.39 14.94
C TYR A 268 25.88 -2.20 13.51
N LYS A 269 26.73 -2.49 12.53
CA LYS A 269 26.35 -2.48 11.11
C LYS A 269 25.53 -3.74 10.81
N LEU A 270 24.36 -3.55 10.22
CA LEU A 270 23.54 -4.66 9.73
C LEU A 270 24.22 -5.32 8.54
N LYS A 271 23.98 -6.62 8.35
CA LYS A 271 24.48 -7.35 7.17
C LYS A 271 24.02 -6.65 5.89
N TYR A 272 22.73 -6.41 5.80
CA TYR A 272 22.11 -5.49 4.85
C TYR A 272 21.15 -4.61 5.65
N GLY A 273 21.05 -3.34 5.28
CA GLY A 273 20.19 -2.40 6.00
C GLY A 273 18.71 -2.58 5.67
N HIS A 274 17.83 -2.08 6.55
CA HIS A 274 16.40 -2.02 6.28
C HIS A 274 16.08 -0.81 5.41
N ARG A 275 15.62 -1.07 4.19
CA ARG A 275 15.39 -0.08 3.14
C ARG A 275 14.11 -0.39 2.38
N SER A 276 12.97 0.11 2.85
CA SER A 276 11.67 -0.19 2.23
C SER A 276 10.54 0.69 2.78
N HIS A 277 9.37 0.59 2.15
CA HIS A 277 8.09 1.12 2.62
C HIS A 277 7.22 0.08 3.33
N ASN A 278 7.69 -1.18 3.45
CA ASN A 278 6.89 -2.30 3.94
C ASN A 278 7.46 -2.97 5.20
N GLN A 279 8.29 -2.28 5.98
CA GLN A 279 8.93 -2.88 7.16
C GLN A 279 7.95 -2.98 8.33
N PRO A 280 7.65 -4.21 8.81
CA PRO A 280 6.71 -4.40 9.89
C PRO A 280 7.39 -4.25 11.25
N VAL A 281 6.85 -3.33 12.07
CA VAL A 281 7.32 -3.11 13.44
C VAL A 281 6.20 -3.43 14.41
N SER A 282 6.54 -4.18 15.45
CA SER A 282 5.63 -4.46 16.57
C SER A 282 5.91 -3.50 17.71
N MET A 283 4.86 -3.02 18.37
CA MET A 283 5.00 -2.26 19.62
C MET A 283 5.16 -3.23 20.79
N VAL A 284 6.24 -3.09 21.55
CA VAL A 284 6.57 -4.01 22.65
C VAL A 284 5.47 -3.97 23.73
N GLY A 285 4.96 -5.14 24.10
CA GLY A 285 3.91 -5.27 25.11
C GLY A 285 2.49 -4.99 24.60
N SER A 286 2.30 -4.84 23.29
CA SER A 286 1.02 -4.56 22.64
C SER A 286 0.73 -5.54 21.51
N THR A 287 -0.53 -5.63 21.09
CA THR A 287 -0.95 -6.33 19.86
C THR A 287 -0.82 -5.47 18.61
N ARG A 288 -0.44 -4.20 18.76
CA ARG A 288 -0.30 -3.25 17.66
C ARG A 288 0.99 -3.47 16.90
N ALA A 289 0.85 -3.50 15.58
CA ALA A 289 1.95 -3.44 14.65
C ALA A 289 1.68 -2.34 13.61
N TYR A 290 2.76 -1.86 12.99
CA TYR A 290 2.73 -0.78 12.02
C TYR A 290 3.61 -1.13 10.83
N ILE A 291 3.18 -0.74 9.63
CA ILE A 291 4.02 -0.78 8.44
C ILE A 291 4.78 0.55 8.38
N THR A 292 6.09 0.48 8.19
CA THR A 292 6.96 1.63 8.31
C THR A 292 7.89 1.80 7.11
N SER A 293 8.23 3.06 6.84
CA SER A 293 9.34 3.42 5.96
C SER A 293 10.65 3.39 6.75
N GLN A 294 11.66 2.72 6.21
CA GLN A 294 12.98 2.60 6.84
C GLN A 294 14.08 2.80 5.82
N ASN A 295 15.16 3.47 6.24
CA ASN A 295 16.41 3.59 5.49
C ASN A 295 17.60 3.71 6.44
N HIS A 296 18.10 2.57 6.95
CA HIS A 296 19.29 2.55 7.81
C HIS A 296 20.14 1.30 7.62
N GLY A 297 21.46 1.46 7.74
CA GLY A 297 22.46 0.37 7.69
C GLY A 297 23.02 -0.05 9.06
N PHE A 298 22.67 0.67 10.11
CA PHE A 298 23.13 0.42 11.49
C PHE A 298 21.93 0.23 12.41
N ALA A 299 22.08 -0.56 13.46
CA ALA A 299 21.03 -0.83 14.45
C ALA A 299 21.58 -0.79 15.87
N VAL A 300 20.68 -0.58 16.84
CA VAL A 300 20.99 -0.63 18.27
C VAL A 300 20.99 -2.09 18.73
N ASP A 301 21.98 -2.49 19.53
CA ASP A 301 22.02 -3.82 20.14
C ASP A 301 21.11 -3.86 21.38
N ASN A 302 19.98 -4.55 21.25
CA ASN A 302 19.00 -4.78 22.32
C ASN A 302 19.63 -5.31 23.62
N LYS A 303 20.74 -6.07 23.56
CA LYS A 303 21.40 -6.65 24.75
C LYS A 303 22.19 -5.63 25.56
N THR A 304 22.50 -4.48 24.97
CA THR A 304 23.34 -3.44 25.57
C THR A 304 22.51 -2.26 26.08
N ILE A 305 21.18 -2.30 25.90
CA ILE A 305 20.27 -1.27 26.40
C ILE A 305 20.33 -1.25 27.95
N PRO A 306 20.65 -0.11 28.57
CA PRO A 306 20.70 0.02 30.03
C PRO A 306 19.35 -0.26 30.71
N SER A 307 19.38 -0.62 32.00
CA SER A 307 18.20 -1.11 32.73
C SER A 307 17.09 -0.06 32.95
N ASP A 308 17.41 1.22 32.87
CA ASP A 308 16.49 2.37 32.93
C ASP A 308 15.79 2.65 31.59
N TRP A 309 16.20 1.96 30.52
CA TRP A 309 15.62 2.00 29.19
C TRP A 309 15.00 0.66 28.82
N GLU A 310 14.15 0.68 27.81
CA GLU A 310 13.58 -0.53 27.21
C GLU A 310 13.28 -0.31 25.72
N PRO A 311 13.29 -1.39 24.91
CA PRO A 311 12.80 -1.33 23.54
C PRO A 311 11.33 -0.89 23.51
N LEU A 312 11.01 0.04 22.62
CA LEU A 312 9.64 0.49 22.35
C LEU A 312 9.04 -0.24 21.15
N PHE A 313 9.85 -0.42 20.10
CA PHE A 313 9.46 -1.12 18.88
C PHE A 313 10.51 -2.19 18.52
N ILE A 314 10.06 -3.27 17.89
CA ILE A 314 10.91 -4.36 17.40
C ILE A 314 10.50 -4.74 15.97
N ASN A 315 11.49 -4.95 15.11
CA ASN A 315 11.26 -5.43 13.74
C ASN A 315 10.73 -6.86 13.79
N MET A 316 9.60 -7.11 13.12
CA MET A 316 8.96 -8.42 13.19
C MET A 316 9.64 -9.47 12.31
N ASN A 317 10.50 -9.07 11.38
CA ASN A 317 11.19 -9.99 10.47
C ASN A 317 12.49 -10.54 11.08
N ASP A 318 13.24 -9.73 11.84
CA ASP A 318 14.57 -10.12 12.34
C ASP A 318 14.85 -9.79 13.82
N GLY A 319 13.88 -9.19 14.54
CA GLY A 319 14.01 -8.91 15.96
C GLY A 319 14.96 -7.76 16.32
N THR A 320 15.41 -6.98 15.33
CA THR A 320 16.24 -5.79 15.55
C THR A 320 15.47 -4.69 16.29
N ASN A 321 16.22 -3.80 16.96
CA ASN A 321 15.65 -2.66 17.66
C ASN A 321 15.05 -1.65 16.68
N GLU A 322 13.80 -1.24 16.93
CA GLU A 322 13.11 -0.25 16.10
C GLU A 322 12.76 1.04 16.84
N GLY A 323 13.33 1.22 18.03
CA GLY A 323 13.04 2.34 18.93
C GLY A 323 13.24 1.95 20.39
N ILE A 324 13.53 2.94 21.23
CA ILE A 324 13.66 2.78 22.68
C ILE A 324 12.85 3.84 23.41
N ARG A 325 12.54 3.59 24.68
CA ARG A 325 12.04 4.60 25.61
C ARG A 325 12.70 4.50 26.97
N HIS A 326 12.77 5.62 27.68
CA HIS A 326 13.15 5.61 29.08
C HIS A 326 11.95 5.19 29.94
N LYS A 327 12.18 4.40 31.00
CA LYS A 327 11.10 3.84 31.84
C LYS A 327 10.36 4.85 32.70
N SER A 328 10.98 6.00 32.99
CA SER A 328 10.42 7.04 33.87
C SER A 328 10.60 8.48 33.41
N LYS A 329 11.09 8.72 32.17
CA LYS A 329 11.42 10.06 31.66
C LYS A 329 10.87 10.22 30.25
N PRO A 330 10.61 11.46 29.80
CA PRO A 330 9.92 11.73 28.53
C PRO A 330 10.83 11.57 27.30
N PHE A 331 11.61 10.50 27.22
CA PHE A 331 12.56 10.25 26.14
C PHE A 331 12.15 9.01 25.37
N PHE A 332 12.08 9.13 24.05
CA PHE A 332 11.80 8.00 23.19
C PHE A 332 12.37 8.19 21.79
N SER A 333 12.35 7.12 21.01
CA SER A 333 12.83 7.13 19.63
C SER A 333 12.13 6.09 18.78
N ALA A 334 12.26 6.26 17.46
CA ALA A 334 11.91 5.29 16.45
C ALA A 334 13.10 5.14 15.48
N GLN A 335 13.45 3.91 15.12
CA GLN A 335 14.50 3.64 14.13
C GLN A 335 13.99 3.83 12.69
N PHE A 336 12.69 3.64 12.48
CA PHE A 336 11.98 3.97 11.25
C PHE A 336 11.70 5.46 11.11
N HIS A 337 11.07 5.84 9.99
CA HIS A 337 10.78 7.21 9.57
C HIS A 337 9.28 7.49 9.62
N PRO A 338 8.75 8.00 10.75
CA PRO A 338 7.32 8.29 10.90
C PRO A 338 6.85 9.42 10.00
N GLU A 339 7.77 10.24 9.51
CA GLU A 339 7.48 11.27 8.51
C GLU A 339 7.25 10.68 7.11
N ALA A 340 7.55 9.40 6.87
CA ALA A 340 7.42 8.79 5.55
C ALA A 340 8.10 9.62 4.45
N SER A 341 7.46 9.86 3.30
CA SER A 341 8.02 10.64 2.18
C SER A 341 9.43 10.14 1.77
N SER A 342 9.55 8.97 1.14
CA SER A 342 8.48 8.11 0.66
C SER A 342 8.05 7.03 1.66
N GLY A 343 6.85 6.47 1.47
CA GLY A 343 6.31 5.36 2.27
C GLY A 343 5.02 5.67 3.03
N PRO A 344 4.56 4.74 3.89
CA PRO A 344 3.29 4.84 4.61
C PRO A 344 3.33 5.83 5.77
N THR A 345 2.22 6.55 5.98
CA THR A 345 2.02 7.57 7.03
C THR A 345 1.50 7.00 8.36
N ASP A 346 1.47 5.67 8.50
CA ASP A 346 0.82 4.93 9.60
C ASP A 346 1.34 5.28 11.01
N THR A 347 2.51 5.92 11.10
CA THR A 347 3.17 6.28 12.36
C THR A 347 3.35 7.78 12.57
N GLU A 348 2.73 8.64 11.74
CA GLU A 348 2.83 10.11 11.90
C GLU A 348 2.33 10.58 13.29
N PHE A 349 1.45 9.82 13.94
CA PHE A 349 0.97 10.09 15.31
C PHE A 349 2.09 10.20 16.36
N LEU A 350 3.31 9.71 16.07
CA LEU A 350 4.45 9.90 16.96
C LEU A 350 4.87 11.37 17.07
N PHE A 351 4.62 12.19 16.04
CA PHE A 351 4.79 13.64 16.10
C PHE A 351 3.74 14.28 17.02
N ASP A 352 2.47 13.83 16.95
CA ASP A 352 1.43 14.29 17.89
C ASP A 352 1.82 13.95 19.33
N THR A 353 2.26 12.71 19.54
CA THR A 353 2.71 12.23 20.86
C THR A 353 3.84 13.09 21.42
N PHE A 354 4.86 13.40 20.60
CA PHE A 354 5.98 14.22 21.02
C PHE A 354 5.56 15.66 21.35
N VAL A 355 4.79 16.31 20.47
CA VAL A 355 4.38 17.71 20.67
C VAL A 355 3.41 17.83 21.84
N ASP A 356 2.53 16.84 22.07
CA ASP A 356 1.69 16.78 23.26
C ASP A 356 2.50 16.69 24.56
N MET A 357 3.59 15.90 24.56
CA MET A 357 4.51 15.84 25.70
C MET A 357 5.19 17.18 25.95
N VAL A 358 5.59 17.89 24.89
CA VAL A 358 6.16 19.25 24.97
C VAL A 358 5.13 20.23 25.51
N ALA A 359 3.92 20.23 24.99
CA ALA A 359 2.83 21.11 25.39
C ALA A 359 2.46 20.94 26.87
N LYS A 360 2.47 19.69 27.36
CA LYS A 360 2.20 19.33 28.76
C LYS A 360 3.41 19.47 29.68
N GLN A 361 4.59 19.81 29.13
CA GLN A 361 5.88 19.78 29.84
C GLN A 361 6.09 18.46 30.59
N SER A 362 5.71 17.35 29.94
CA SER A 362 5.64 16.03 30.57
C SER A 362 6.97 15.65 31.20
N LYS A 363 6.90 15.09 32.41
CA LYS A 363 8.01 14.42 33.09
C LYS A 363 7.86 12.89 33.09
N GLU A 364 6.73 12.41 32.60
CA GLU A 364 6.37 11.00 32.53
C GLU A 364 6.92 10.36 31.25
N PRO A 365 7.13 9.03 31.25
CA PRO A 365 7.54 8.30 30.05
C PRO A 365 6.50 8.39 28.92
N VAL A 366 6.95 8.16 27.69
CA VAL A 366 6.05 8.13 26.53
C VAL A 366 4.99 7.05 26.70
N SER A 367 3.73 7.42 26.49
CA SER A 367 2.60 6.51 26.46
C SER A 367 1.93 6.60 25.10
N ILE A 368 2.00 5.51 24.33
CA ILE A 368 1.28 5.36 23.08
C ILE A 368 -0.01 4.59 23.41
N ILE A 369 -1.16 5.16 23.04
CA ILE A 369 -2.46 4.55 23.35
C ILE A 369 -2.60 3.24 22.58
N ASP A 370 -2.86 2.15 23.30
CA ASP A 370 -3.33 0.87 22.74
C ASP A 370 -4.80 0.70 23.12
N GLU A 371 -5.69 0.78 22.12
CA GLU A 371 -7.13 0.74 22.32
C GLU A 371 -7.67 -0.68 22.55
N GLY A 372 -6.84 -1.73 22.42
CA GLY A 372 -7.29 -3.13 22.42
C GLY A 372 -6.67 -4.00 23.51
N LYS A 373 -7.51 -4.74 24.25
CA LYS A 373 -7.03 -5.89 25.04
C LYS A 373 -6.95 -7.11 24.15
N PHE A 374 -5.78 -7.75 24.09
CA PHE A 374 -5.64 -9.05 23.42
C PHE A 374 -6.58 -10.08 24.05
N THR A 375 -7.42 -10.72 23.22
CA THR A 375 -8.39 -11.74 23.68
C THR A 375 -8.05 -13.14 23.18
N GLY A 376 -7.02 -13.29 22.35
CA GLY A 376 -6.67 -14.54 21.69
C GLY A 376 -7.66 -14.98 20.60
N PRO A 377 -7.31 -16.05 19.86
CA PRO A 377 -8.23 -16.70 18.94
C PRO A 377 -9.33 -17.43 19.72
N LYS A 378 -10.55 -17.43 19.16
CA LYS A 378 -11.67 -18.21 19.70
C LYS A 378 -11.61 -19.64 19.17
N LYS A 379 -11.96 -20.61 20.01
CA LYS A 379 -12.07 -22.02 19.60
C LYS A 379 -13.50 -22.32 19.13
N TYR A 380 -13.61 -22.81 17.91
CA TYR A 380 -14.88 -23.26 17.32
C TYR A 380 -14.84 -24.78 17.13
N ASN A 381 -15.95 -25.48 17.41
CA ASN A 381 -16.01 -26.92 17.17
C ASN A 381 -16.46 -27.22 15.76
N LYS A 382 -17.44 -26.45 15.25
CA LYS A 382 -17.99 -26.62 13.90
C LYS A 382 -18.32 -25.27 13.27
N VAL A 383 -17.85 -25.06 12.04
CA VAL A 383 -18.13 -23.85 11.24
C VAL A 383 -18.83 -24.22 9.94
N LEU A 384 -19.86 -23.45 9.61
CA LEU A 384 -20.57 -23.50 8.34
C LEU A 384 -19.98 -22.48 7.36
N LEU A 385 -19.63 -22.94 6.16
CA LEU A 385 -19.19 -22.10 5.04
C LEU A 385 -20.27 -22.11 3.94
N LEU A 386 -20.67 -20.93 3.48
CA LEU A 386 -21.57 -20.78 2.33
C LEU A 386 -20.75 -20.59 1.05
N GLY A 387 -20.93 -21.47 0.06
CA GLY A 387 -20.32 -21.33 -1.26
C GLY A 387 -21.09 -20.37 -2.17
N SER A 388 -20.54 -20.10 -3.36
CA SER A 388 -21.13 -19.16 -4.33
C SER A 388 -22.30 -19.70 -5.15
N GLY A 389 -22.47 -21.01 -5.21
CA GLY A 389 -23.45 -21.63 -6.10
C GLY A 389 -22.95 -21.70 -7.55
N ALA A 390 -23.88 -21.55 -8.50
CA ALA A 390 -23.57 -21.69 -9.92
C ALA A 390 -22.65 -20.56 -10.41
N LEU A 391 -21.69 -20.91 -11.28
CA LEU A 391 -20.86 -19.91 -11.95
C LEU A 391 -21.71 -19.08 -12.90
N LYS A 392 -21.59 -17.77 -12.81
CA LYS A 392 -22.27 -16.79 -13.66
C LYS A 392 -21.34 -15.62 -13.94
N ILE A 393 -21.64 -14.83 -14.96
CA ILE A 393 -20.87 -13.61 -15.24
C ILE A 393 -20.89 -12.72 -13.99
N GLY A 394 -19.71 -12.31 -13.52
CA GLY A 394 -19.53 -11.54 -12.28
C GLY A 394 -19.38 -12.37 -11.00
N GLU A 395 -19.68 -13.67 -11.01
CA GLU A 395 -19.37 -14.60 -9.91
C GLU A 395 -18.86 -15.94 -10.45
N ALA A 396 -17.55 -16.11 -10.53
CA ALA A 396 -16.92 -17.27 -11.15
C ALA A 396 -16.10 -18.11 -10.15
N GLY A 397 -14.97 -18.65 -10.61
CA GLY A 397 -14.15 -19.62 -9.88
C GLY A 397 -13.35 -19.03 -8.71
N GLU A 398 -13.31 -17.70 -8.55
CA GLU A 398 -12.64 -17.00 -7.45
C GLU A 398 -13.16 -17.45 -6.08
N PHE A 399 -14.44 -17.80 -5.98
CA PHE A 399 -15.06 -18.26 -4.73
C PHE A 399 -14.82 -19.75 -4.46
N ASP A 400 -14.54 -20.54 -5.50
CA ASP A 400 -14.06 -21.91 -5.31
C ASP A 400 -12.65 -21.90 -4.69
N TYR A 401 -11.77 -21.04 -5.19
CA TYR A 401 -10.45 -20.80 -4.59
C TYR A 401 -10.57 -20.27 -3.16
N SER A 402 -11.36 -19.21 -2.95
CA SER A 402 -11.47 -18.53 -1.66
C SER A 402 -12.09 -19.43 -0.58
N GLY A 403 -13.20 -20.11 -0.91
CA GLY A 403 -13.84 -21.06 -0.01
C GLY A 403 -12.91 -22.24 0.34
N SER A 404 -12.15 -22.76 -0.62
CA SER A 404 -11.17 -23.82 -0.36
C SER A 404 -10.03 -23.36 0.58
N GLN A 405 -9.57 -22.11 0.47
CA GLN A 405 -8.58 -21.56 1.41
C GLN A 405 -9.16 -21.39 2.82
N ALA A 406 -10.42 -20.98 2.96
CA ALA A 406 -11.09 -20.90 4.26
C ALA A 406 -11.23 -22.28 4.91
N LEU A 407 -11.64 -23.30 4.15
CA LEU A 407 -11.72 -24.69 4.63
C LEU A 407 -10.36 -25.22 5.09
N LYS A 408 -9.29 -24.87 4.35
CA LYS A 408 -7.91 -25.20 4.75
C LYS A 408 -7.53 -24.53 6.07
N ALA A 409 -7.84 -23.24 6.23
CA ALA A 409 -7.54 -22.50 7.45
C ALA A 409 -8.28 -23.09 8.67
N LEU A 410 -9.56 -23.46 8.52
CA LEU A 410 -10.37 -24.12 9.55
C LEU A 410 -9.80 -25.50 9.95
N ARG A 411 -9.37 -26.28 8.96
CA ARG A 411 -8.78 -27.60 9.20
C ARG A 411 -7.49 -27.54 10.00
N GLU A 412 -6.62 -26.58 9.70
CA GLU A 412 -5.39 -26.38 10.46
C GLU A 412 -5.64 -26.08 11.94
N GLU A 413 -6.81 -25.50 12.26
CA GLU A 413 -7.25 -25.22 13.63
C GLU A 413 -8.06 -26.38 14.24
N GLY A 414 -8.20 -27.50 13.53
CA GLY A 414 -8.98 -28.67 13.99
C GLY A 414 -10.49 -28.44 14.05
N VAL A 415 -11.01 -27.42 13.34
CA VAL A 415 -12.44 -27.08 13.32
C VAL A 415 -13.16 -27.97 12.32
N LYS A 416 -14.30 -28.57 12.72
CA LYS A 416 -15.14 -29.34 11.79
C LYS A 416 -15.83 -28.42 10.81
N THR A 417 -15.87 -28.81 9.54
CA THR A 417 -16.32 -27.96 8.44
C THR A 417 -17.59 -28.51 7.81
N VAL A 418 -18.60 -27.64 7.67
CA VAL A 418 -19.80 -27.90 6.87
C VAL A 418 -19.81 -26.91 5.72
N LEU A 419 -19.95 -27.42 4.49
CA LEU A 419 -20.07 -26.60 3.28
C LEU A 419 -21.47 -26.77 2.68
N ILE A 420 -22.11 -25.66 2.31
CA ILE A 420 -23.28 -25.66 1.43
C ILE A 420 -22.87 -25.06 0.09
N ASN A 421 -22.89 -25.87 -0.96
CA ASN A 421 -22.69 -25.40 -2.32
C ASN A 421 -23.39 -26.34 -3.32
N PRO A 422 -24.35 -25.86 -4.13
CA PRO A 422 -25.03 -26.69 -5.12
C PRO A 422 -24.15 -27.01 -6.35
N ASN A 423 -23.03 -26.34 -6.56
CA ASN A 423 -22.19 -26.51 -7.74
C ASN A 423 -21.25 -27.71 -7.59
N ILE A 424 -21.63 -28.82 -8.20
CA ILE A 424 -20.91 -30.10 -8.21
C ILE A 424 -19.56 -30.06 -8.94
N ALA A 425 -19.26 -29.01 -9.70
CA ALA A 425 -18.05 -28.90 -10.52
C ALA A 425 -16.93 -28.09 -9.83
N THR A 426 -16.99 -27.96 -8.51
CA THR A 426 -16.05 -27.11 -7.73
C THR A 426 -15.09 -27.94 -6.90
N VAL A 427 -13.83 -27.49 -6.80
CA VAL A 427 -12.79 -28.15 -5.99
C VAL A 427 -13.19 -28.17 -4.52
N GLN A 428 -13.84 -27.12 -4.01
CA GLN A 428 -14.35 -27.03 -2.64
C GLN A 428 -15.31 -28.17 -2.27
N THR A 429 -16.02 -28.77 -3.25
CA THR A 429 -16.95 -29.89 -3.03
C THR A 429 -16.32 -31.27 -3.20
N SER A 430 -15.02 -31.31 -3.52
CA SER A 430 -14.27 -32.58 -3.65
C SER A 430 -14.14 -33.28 -2.30
N GLU A 431 -14.03 -34.62 -2.36
CA GLU A 431 -13.87 -35.46 -1.18
C GLU A 431 -12.63 -35.04 -0.38
N GLY A 432 -12.80 -34.92 0.94
CA GLY A 432 -11.71 -34.55 1.83
C GLY A 432 -11.33 -33.07 1.80
N VAL A 433 -12.11 -32.16 1.20
CA VAL A 433 -11.92 -30.69 1.29
C VAL A 433 -12.78 -30.06 2.40
N ALA A 434 -14.02 -30.50 2.58
CA ALA A 434 -14.83 -30.25 3.77
C ALA A 434 -15.20 -31.59 4.44
N ASP A 435 -15.47 -31.58 5.75
CA ASP A 435 -15.91 -32.79 6.47
C ASP A 435 -17.32 -33.21 6.06
N LYS A 436 -18.18 -32.22 5.78
CA LYS A 436 -19.53 -32.46 5.28
C LYS A 436 -19.90 -31.46 4.18
N VAL A 437 -20.36 -31.98 3.06
CA VAL A 437 -20.86 -31.17 1.92
C VAL A 437 -22.37 -31.39 1.74
N TYR A 438 -23.08 -30.29 1.56
CA TYR A 438 -24.50 -30.24 1.20
C TYR A 438 -24.66 -29.60 -0.19
N PHE A 439 -25.09 -30.40 -1.17
CA PHE A 439 -25.46 -29.93 -2.50
C PHE A 439 -26.88 -29.36 -2.48
N LEU A 440 -27.06 -28.24 -1.78
CA LEU A 440 -28.34 -27.54 -1.62
C LEU A 440 -28.22 -26.09 -2.08
N PRO A 441 -29.33 -25.46 -2.51
CA PRO A 441 -29.34 -24.03 -2.80
C PRO A 441 -28.89 -23.19 -1.59
N VAL A 442 -28.14 -22.12 -1.85
CA VAL A 442 -27.72 -21.16 -0.81
C VAL A 442 -28.85 -20.14 -0.60
N THR A 443 -29.95 -20.60 -0.02
CA THR A 443 -31.10 -19.76 0.34
C THR A 443 -31.41 -19.89 1.83
N PRO A 444 -32.04 -18.87 2.46
CA PRO A 444 -32.30 -18.89 3.90
C PRO A 444 -33.03 -20.14 4.40
N GLU A 445 -33.99 -20.65 3.62
CA GLU A 445 -34.74 -21.87 3.96
C GLU A 445 -33.82 -23.11 4.08
N PHE A 446 -33.01 -23.39 3.06
CA PHE A 446 -32.13 -24.56 3.06
C PHE A 446 -31.00 -24.40 4.06
N VAL A 447 -30.43 -23.19 4.18
CA VAL A 447 -29.37 -22.91 5.14
C VAL A 447 -29.88 -23.07 6.57
N GLU A 448 -31.10 -22.60 6.91
CA GLU A 448 -31.68 -22.84 8.24
C GLU A 448 -31.86 -24.33 8.52
N ARG A 449 -32.33 -25.13 7.55
CA ARG A 449 -32.47 -26.59 7.74
C ARG A 449 -31.13 -27.27 8.01
N VAL A 450 -30.06 -26.85 7.33
CA VAL A 450 -28.71 -27.36 7.60
C VAL A 450 -28.23 -26.91 8.98
N ILE A 451 -28.46 -25.66 9.36
CA ILE A 451 -28.18 -25.13 10.71
C ILE A 451 -28.88 -25.96 11.79
N GLN A 452 -30.17 -26.25 11.62
CA GLN A 452 -30.96 -27.04 12.57
C GLN A 452 -30.38 -28.44 12.79
N LYS A 453 -29.88 -29.06 11.72
CA LYS A 453 -29.31 -30.41 11.72
C LYS A 453 -27.87 -30.44 12.24
N GLU A 454 -27.02 -29.54 11.75
CA GLU A 454 -25.59 -29.57 12.00
C GLU A 454 -25.18 -28.83 13.27
N ARG A 455 -25.97 -27.86 13.72
CA ARG A 455 -25.69 -27.00 14.90
C ARG A 455 -24.26 -26.44 14.89
N PRO A 456 -23.87 -25.66 13.86
CA PRO A 456 -22.57 -25.01 13.83
C PRO A 456 -22.49 -23.91 14.92
N ASP A 457 -21.28 -23.67 15.43
CA ASP A 457 -21.00 -22.58 16.37
C ASP A 457 -20.77 -21.26 15.63
N GLY A 458 -20.30 -21.35 14.39
CA GLY A 458 -19.89 -20.23 13.56
C GLY A 458 -20.30 -20.35 12.10
N ILE A 459 -20.42 -19.22 11.41
CA ILE A 459 -20.70 -19.15 9.98
C ILE A 459 -19.78 -18.14 9.27
N PHE A 460 -19.26 -18.52 8.10
CA PHE A 460 -18.55 -17.64 7.18
C PHE A 460 -19.47 -17.22 6.03
N LEU A 461 -19.58 -15.90 5.83
CA LEU A 461 -20.47 -15.29 4.83
C LEU A 461 -19.69 -14.62 3.67
N SER A 462 -18.44 -14.24 3.89
CA SER A 462 -17.63 -13.40 2.98
C SER A 462 -16.85 -14.16 1.89
N PHE A 463 -17.04 -15.48 1.77
CA PHE A 463 -16.23 -16.34 0.88
C PHE A 463 -16.99 -16.88 -0.34
N GLY A 464 -18.31 -16.69 -0.40
CA GLY A 464 -19.19 -17.24 -1.43
C GLY A 464 -19.87 -16.19 -2.30
N GLY A 465 -19.21 -15.06 -2.56
CA GLY A 465 -19.76 -13.98 -3.39
C GLY A 465 -21.02 -13.33 -2.83
N GLN A 466 -21.78 -12.66 -3.70
CA GLN A 466 -23.02 -11.98 -3.34
C GLN A 466 -24.10 -12.97 -2.90
N THR A 467 -24.11 -14.17 -3.50
CA THR A 467 -25.06 -15.24 -3.18
C THR A 467 -25.00 -15.61 -1.69
N ALA A 468 -23.80 -15.90 -1.16
CA ALA A 468 -23.60 -16.21 0.26
C ALA A 468 -23.88 -15.01 1.16
N LEU A 469 -23.43 -13.83 0.75
CA LEU A 469 -23.56 -12.58 1.51
C LEU A 469 -25.03 -12.19 1.70
N ASN A 470 -25.82 -12.16 0.61
CA ASN A 470 -27.26 -11.88 0.67
C ASN A 470 -28.02 -12.90 1.52
N CYS A 471 -27.67 -14.19 1.41
CA CYS A 471 -28.26 -15.23 2.23
C CYS A 471 -27.96 -14.99 3.72
N GLY A 472 -26.70 -14.68 4.07
CA GLY A 472 -26.28 -14.33 5.42
C GLY A 472 -27.02 -13.13 6.01
N VAL A 473 -27.16 -12.05 5.24
CA VAL A 473 -27.93 -10.86 5.64
C VAL A 473 -29.41 -11.19 5.87
N ALA A 474 -30.01 -12.02 5.01
CA ALA A 474 -31.39 -12.45 5.19
C ALA A 474 -31.59 -13.33 6.44
N LEU A 475 -30.65 -14.24 6.73
CA LEU A 475 -30.66 -15.04 7.97
C LEU A 475 -30.54 -14.17 9.22
N TYR A 476 -29.71 -13.14 9.17
CA TYR A 476 -29.54 -12.16 10.24
C TYR A 476 -30.83 -11.35 10.47
N LYS A 477 -31.38 -10.73 9.41
CA LYS A 477 -32.63 -9.95 9.49
C LYS A 477 -33.83 -10.81 9.93
N GLY A 478 -33.83 -12.09 9.58
CA GLY A 478 -34.84 -13.06 10.02
C GLY A 478 -34.69 -13.56 11.46
N GLY A 479 -33.66 -13.11 12.21
CA GLY A 479 -33.38 -13.56 13.57
C GLY A 479 -32.92 -15.02 13.68
N ILE A 480 -32.55 -15.65 12.56
CA ILE A 480 -32.19 -17.07 12.52
C ILE A 480 -30.82 -17.30 13.17
N LEU A 481 -29.85 -16.43 12.91
CA LEU A 481 -28.51 -16.55 13.51
C LEU A 481 -28.57 -16.46 15.05
N GLU A 482 -29.38 -15.55 15.57
CA GLU A 482 -29.64 -15.40 17.01
C GLU A 482 -30.39 -16.61 17.59
N LYS A 483 -31.46 -17.05 16.92
CA LYS A 483 -32.27 -18.23 17.32
C LYS A 483 -31.44 -19.49 17.53
N TYR A 484 -30.37 -19.69 16.76
CA TYR A 484 -29.48 -20.85 16.88
C TYR A 484 -28.13 -20.53 17.55
N ASN A 485 -27.94 -19.31 18.04
CA ASN A 485 -26.69 -18.85 18.66
C ASN A 485 -25.45 -19.08 17.78
N ILE A 486 -25.54 -18.67 16.51
CA ILE A 486 -24.46 -18.78 15.54
C ILE A 486 -23.71 -17.46 15.47
N GLU A 487 -22.40 -17.51 15.67
CA GLU A 487 -21.51 -16.35 15.49
C GLU A 487 -21.15 -16.18 14.01
N VAL A 488 -21.18 -14.95 13.50
CA VAL A 488 -20.62 -14.62 12.18
C VAL A 488 -19.13 -14.38 12.34
N LEU A 489 -18.32 -15.15 11.62
CA LEU A 489 -16.86 -15.07 11.69
C LEU A 489 -16.34 -14.04 10.68
N GLY A 490 -15.48 -13.14 11.13
CA GLY A 490 -14.93 -12.04 10.32
C GLY A 490 -15.81 -10.80 10.36
N THR A 491 -16.03 -10.18 9.21
CA THR A 491 -16.77 -8.92 9.08
C THR A 491 -18.19 -9.04 9.66
N PRO A 492 -18.57 -8.17 10.62
CA PRO A 492 -19.92 -8.16 11.17
C PRO A 492 -20.99 -7.92 10.09
N VAL A 493 -22.16 -8.53 10.25
CA VAL A 493 -23.27 -8.38 9.27
C VAL A 493 -23.68 -6.91 9.11
N GLN A 494 -23.62 -6.12 10.19
CA GLN A 494 -23.92 -4.70 10.10
C GLN A 494 -22.92 -3.96 9.18
N ALA A 495 -21.62 -4.25 9.29
CA ALA A 495 -20.60 -3.66 8.42
C ALA A 495 -20.81 -4.06 6.94
N ILE A 496 -21.26 -5.29 6.69
CA ILE A 496 -21.68 -5.74 5.35
C ILE A 496 -22.86 -4.92 4.83
N ILE A 497 -23.90 -4.73 5.64
CA ILE A 497 -25.06 -3.91 5.26
C ILE A 497 -24.64 -2.47 4.96
N ASP A 498 -23.75 -1.91 5.79
CA ASP A 498 -23.27 -0.55 5.68
C ASP A 498 -22.46 -0.31 4.38
N THR A 499 -21.86 -1.35 3.79
CA THR A 499 -21.13 -1.25 2.51
C THR A 499 -21.97 -1.55 1.27
N GLU A 500 -23.02 -2.36 1.40
CA GLU A 500 -23.85 -2.80 0.27
C GLU A 500 -24.95 -1.80 -0.08
N ASP A 501 -25.43 -1.04 0.91
CA ASP A 501 -26.40 0.04 0.69
C ASP A 501 -25.68 1.35 0.36
N ARG A 502 -26.00 1.93 -0.80
CA ARG A 502 -25.33 3.12 -1.34
C ARG A 502 -25.49 4.36 -0.45
N GLU A 503 -26.68 4.55 0.12
CA GLU A 503 -26.96 5.73 0.95
C GLU A 503 -26.26 5.62 2.30
N ILE A 504 -26.33 4.43 2.92
CA ILE A 504 -25.63 4.17 4.18
C ILE A 504 -24.12 4.30 3.99
N PHE A 505 -23.58 3.71 2.92
CA PHE A 505 -22.16 3.78 2.62
C PHE A 505 -21.67 5.23 2.46
N ASN A 506 -22.38 6.04 1.67
CA ASN A 506 -22.05 7.45 1.50
C ASN A 506 -22.11 8.23 2.83
N SER A 507 -23.08 7.92 3.70
CA SER A 507 -23.15 8.50 5.05
C SER A 507 -21.92 8.12 5.89
N LYS A 508 -21.50 6.84 5.85
CA LYS A 508 -20.30 6.37 6.56
C LYS A 508 -19.03 7.06 6.06
N LEU A 509 -18.89 7.31 4.76
CA LEU A 509 -17.77 8.05 4.22
C LEU A 509 -17.79 9.53 4.63
N ALA A 510 -18.97 10.15 4.66
CA ALA A 510 -19.15 11.53 5.08
C ALA A 510 -18.74 11.76 6.55
N GLU A 511 -19.04 10.81 7.44
CA GLU A 511 -18.66 10.85 8.87
C GLU A 511 -17.14 11.05 9.08
N ILE A 512 -16.32 10.58 8.16
CA ILE A 512 -14.84 10.68 8.21
C ILE A 512 -14.26 11.65 7.17
N ASN A 513 -15.09 12.50 6.56
CA ASN A 513 -14.70 13.47 5.53
C ASN A 513 -13.97 12.84 4.34
N VAL A 514 -14.40 11.65 3.92
CA VAL A 514 -13.89 10.99 2.71
C VAL A 514 -14.76 11.39 1.52
N ASN A 515 -14.11 11.73 0.40
CA ASN A 515 -14.81 12.15 -0.80
C ASN A 515 -15.44 10.93 -1.52
N TYR A 516 -16.73 11.01 -1.80
CA TYR A 516 -17.50 9.97 -2.50
C TYR A 516 -18.28 10.55 -3.67
N ILE A 517 -18.70 9.70 -4.60
CA ILE A 517 -19.48 10.13 -5.76
C ILE A 517 -20.83 10.68 -5.30
N LYS A 518 -21.12 11.94 -5.65
CA LYS A 518 -22.44 12.53 -5.40
C LYS A 518 -23.47 11.87 -6.30
N SER A 519 -24.51 11.34 -5.68
CA SER A 519 -25.62 10.64 -6.32
C SER A 519 -26.95 11.04 -5.69
N GLU A 520 -28.00 11.13 -6.48
CA GLU A 520 -29.37 11.30 -6.01
C GLU A 520 -30.21 10.12 -6.46
N ALA A 521 -30.90 9.46 -5.52
CA ALA A 521 -31.85 8.41 -5.81
C ALA A 521 -33.21 9.04 -6.14
N VAL A 522 -33.75 8.73 -7.31
CA VAL A 522 -34.97 9.33 -7.84
C VAL A 522 -35.94 8.25 -8.33
N THR A 523 -37.23 8.54 -8.24
CA THR A 523 -38.32 7.61 -8.58
C THR A 523 -39.17 8.06 -9.77
N ASP A 524 -38.84 9.21 -10.35
CA ASP A 524 -39.48 9.73 -11.56
C ASP A 524 -38.51 10.58 -12.38
N ILE A 525 -38.91 10.86 -13.63
CA ILE A 525 -38.09 11.55 -14.62
C ILE A 525 -37.84 13.02 -14.24
N ASP A 526 -38.81 13.70 -13.61
CA ASP A 526 -38.68 15.12 -13.29
C ASP A 526 -37.65 15.34 -12.18
N HIS A 527 -37.65 14.48 -11.15
CA HIS A 527 -36.59 14.46 -10.15
C HIS A 527 -35.24 14.07 -10.74
N ALA A 528 -35.20 13.13 -11.69
CA ALA A 528 -33.94 12.78 -12.37
C ALA A 528 -33.31 13.97 -13.10
N LEU A 529 -34.13 14.76 -13.81
CA LEU A 529 -33.67 15.97 -14.50
C LEU A 529 -33.19 17.04 -13.53
N LYS A 530 -33.91 17.23 -12.42
CA LYS A 530 -33.49 18.17 -11.37
C LYS A 530 -32.12 17.76 -10.80
N ALA A 531 -31.97 16.49 -10.42
CA ALA A 531 -30.73 15.92 -9.91
C ALA A 531 -29.57 16.12 -10.90
N ALA A 532 -29.80 15.81 -12.18
CA ALA A 532 -28.78 15.94 -13.21
C ALA A 532 -28.32 17.38 -13.43
N ASN A 533 -29.26 18.34 -13.38
CA ASN A 533 -28.95 19.77 -13.50
C ASN A 533 -28.20 20.33 -12.27
N GLU A 534 -28.49 19.83 -11.07
CA GLU A 534 -27.76 20.20 -9.85
C GLU A 534 -26.34 19.60 -9.81
N LEU A 535 -26.18 18.35 -10.25
CA LEU A 535 -24.87 17.68 -10.37
C LEU A 535 -24.04 18.22 -11.55
N GLY A 536 -24.72 18.73 -12.57
CA GLY A 536 -24.18 19.15 -13.86
C GLY A 536 -23.77 17.98 -14.74
N TYR A 537 -24.07 18.07 -16.04
CA TYR A 537 -23.66 17.06 -17.02
C TYR A 537 -22.13 16.99 -17.23
N PRO A 538 -21.58 15.86 -17.71
CA PRO A 538 -22.29 14.58 -17.91
C PRO A 538 -22.62 13.88 -16.59
N VAL A 539 -23.68 13.07 -16.60
CA VAL A 539 -24.12 12.22 -15.49
C VAL A 539 -24.20 10.76 -15.91
N ILE A 540 -24.22 9.85 -14.95
CA ILE A 540 -24.53 8.44 -15.16
C ILE A 540 -25.85 8.11 -14.45
N VAL A 541 -26.72 7.38 -15.13
CA VAL A 541 -27.91 6.78 -14.51
C VAL A 541 -27.62 5.32 -14.25
N ARG A 542 -28.01 4.82 -13.07
CA ARG A 542 -27.95 3.39 -12.73
C ARG A 542 -29.31 2.94 -12.19
N ALA A 543 -29.79 1.78 -12.61
CA ALA A 543 -30.96 1.18 -11.98
C ALA A 543 -30.58 0.70 -10.56
N ALA A 544 -31.38 1.05 -9.55
CA ALA A 544 -31.15 0.56 -8.19
C ALA A 544 -31.41 -0.96 -8.11
N TYR A 545 -30.76 -1.66 -7.19
CA TYR A 545 -30.89 -3.11 -6.95
C TYR A 545 -30.54 -4.02 -8.15
N ALA A 546 -29.84 -3.49 -9.15
CA ALA A 546 -29.42 -4.23 -10.33
C ALA A 546 -27.92 -4.58 -10.26
N LEU A 547 -27.57 -5.84 -10.53
CA LEU A 547 -26.18 -6.30 -10.55
C LEU A 547 -25.52 -6.02 -11.90
N GLY A 548 -24.21 -5.71 -11.86
CA GLY A 548 -23.38 -5.59 -13.06
C GLY A 548 -23.91 -4.56 -14.05
N GLY A 549 -24.28 -3.36 -13.60
CA GLY A 549 -24.59 -2.23 -14.49
C GLY A 549 -25.83 -2.36 -15.39
N LEU A 550 -26.71 -3.32 -15.15
CA LEU A 550 -27.93 -3.50 -15.93
C LEU A 550 -28.81 -2.22 -15.87
N GLY A 551 -29.20 -1.69 -17.03
CA GLY A 551 -29.98 -0.45 -17.12
C GLY A 551 -29.19 0.83 -16.86
N SER A 552 -27.86 0.76 -16.75
CA SER A 552 -27.01 1.94 -16.57
C SER A 552 -26.53 2.55 -17.89
N GLY A 553 -26.19 3.84 -17.86
CA GLY A 553 -25.65 4.55 -19.02
C GLY A 553 -25.30 6.01 -18.71
N PHE A 554 -24.55 6.61 -19.63
CA PHE A 554 -24.13 8.01 -19.52
C PHE A 554 -25.09 8.92 -20.28
N CYS A 555 -25.31 10.11 -19.72
CA CYS A 555 -26.13 11.16 -20.32
C CYS A 555 -25.34 12.45 -20.32
N ASN A 556 -25.28 13.14 -21.46
CA ASN A 556 -24.60 14.43 -21.61
C ASN A 556 -25.57 15.62 -21.61
N ASN A 557 -26.87 15.35 -21.64
CA ASN A 557 -27.94 16.34 -21.67
C ASN A 557 -29.28 15.73 -21.22
N ASP A 558 -30.28 16.57 -21.05
CA ASP A 558 -31.63 16.20 -20.60
C ASP A 558 -32.35 15.20 -21.52
N GLU A 559 -32.09 15.25 -22.83
CA GLU A 559 -32.75 14.36 -23.81
C GLU A 559 -32.24 12.93 -23.69
N GLU A 560 -30.92 12.76 -23.63
CA GLU A 560 -30.28 11.47 -23.33
C GLU A 560 -30.72 10.93 -21.96
N LEU A 561 -30.86 11.80 -20.96
CA LEU A 561 -31.30 11.41 -19.62
C LEU A 561 -32.71 10.83 -19.64
N ARG A 562 -33.67 11.47 -20.29
CA ARG A 562 -35.06 11.00 -20.36
C ARG A 562 -35.15 9.58 -20.96
N ILE A 563 -34.47 9.36 -22.08
CA ILE A 563 -34.45 8.05 -22.77
C ILE A 563 -33.88 6.97 -21.84
N LEU A 564 -32.77 7.28 -21.17
CA LEU A 564 -32.07 6.31 -20.34
C LEU A 564 -32.83 6.00 -19.05
N VAL A 565 -33.38 7.02 -18.39
CA VAL A 565 -34.17 6.89 -17.16
C VAL A 565 -35.46 6.11 -17.42
N GLU A 566 -36.17 6.39 -18.53
CA GLU A 566 -37.37 5.63 -18.91
C GLU A 566 -37.07 4.15 -19.10
N LYS A 567 -35.95 3.85 -19.78
CA LYS A 567 -35.46 2.48 -19.92
C LYS A 567 -35.09 1.87 -18.57
N ALA A 568 -34.40 2.60 -17.70
CA ALA A 568 -33.98 2.13 -16.39
C ALA A 568 -35.19 1.83 -15.46
N PHE A 569 -36.24 2.65 -15.51
CA PHE A 569 -37.47 2.42 -14.75
C PHE A 569 -38.24 1.17 -15.17
N SER A 570 -38.05 0.68 -16.41
CA SER A 570 -38.61 -0.61 -16.82
C SER A 570 -37.98 -1.81 -16.07
N TYR A 571 -36.81 -1.61 -15.48
CA TYR A 571 -36.08 -2.65 -14.73
C TYR A 571 -36.12 -2.44 -13.21
N SER A 572 -36.26 -1.21 -12.72
CA SER A 572 -36.22 -0.89 -11.29
C SER A 572 -37.14 0.29 -10.94
N PRO A 573 -37.85 0.28 -9.80
CA PRO A 573 -38.70 1.40 -9.38
C PRO A 573 -37.91 2.66 -8.95
N GLN A 574 -36.59 2.57 -8.87
CA GLN A 574 -35.70 3.65 -8.47
C GLN A 574 -34.46 3.67 -9.36
N VAL A 575 -34.00 4.86 -9.71
CA VAL A 575 -32.73 5.07 -10.42
C VAL A 575 -31.83 6.02 -9.63
N LEU A 576 -30.53 5.82 -9.75
CA LEU A 576 -29.50 6.69 -9.19
C LEU A 576 -28.95 7.58 -10.29
N VAL A 577 -29.05 8.89 -10.14
CA VAL A 577 -28.39 9.89 -11.00
C VAL A 577 -27.11 10.33 -10.31
N GLU A 578 -25.95 10.08 -10.91
CA GLU A 578 -24.65 10.38 -10.32
C GLU A 578 -23.79 11.25 -11.24
N LYS A 579 -22.87 12.03 -10.64
CA LYS A 579 -21.87 12.78 -11.43
C LYS A 579 -21.00 11.81 -12.23
N SER A 580 -20.89 12.02 -13.55
CA SER A 580 -19.98 11.22 -14.36
C SER A 580 -18.53 11.63 -14.09
N LEU A 581 -17.71 10.64 -13.76
CA LEU A 581 -16.25 10.77 -13.64
C LEU A 581 -15.55 10.00 -14.78
N LYS A 582 -16.23 9.86 -15.93
CA LYS A 582 -15.71 9.13 -17.09
C LYS A 582 -14.35 9.69 -17.49
N GLY A 583 -13.38 8.81 -17.74
CA GLY A 583 -12.01 9.19 -18.07
C GLY A 583 -11.09 9.37 -16.87
N TRP A 584 -11.61 9.36 -15.64
CA TRP A 584 -10.77 9.30 -14.44
C TRP A 584 -10.06 7.95 -14.36
N LYS A 585 -8.87 7.93 -13.75
CA LYS A 585 -8.15 6.68 -13.48
C LYS A 585 -8.98 5.86 -12.48
N GLU A 586 -9.03 4.56 -12.66
CA GLU A 586 -9.66 3.66 -11.69
C GLU A 586 -8.58 2.84 -10.99
N VAL A 587 -8.57 2.90 -9.66
CA VAL A 587 -7.53 2.32 -8.80
C VAL A 587 -8.18 1.52 -7.69
N GLU A 588 -7.64 0.33 -7.40
CA GLU A 588 -8.18 -0.57 -6.37
C GLU A 588 -7.13 -0.91 -5.31
N TYR A 589 -7.57 -1.10 -4.07
CA TYR A 589 -6.73 -1.57 -2.96
C TYR A 589 -7.37 -2.76 -2.26
N GLU A 590 -6.58 -3.80 -2.05
CA GLU A 590 -6.92 -4.97 -1.24
C GLU A 590 -6.42 -4.75 0.18
N VAL A 591 -7.34 -4.65 1.12
CA VAL A 591 -7.07 -4.27 2.50
C VAL A 591 -7.36 -5.44 3.42
N VAL A 592 -6.47 -5.68 4.38
CA VAL A 592 -6.64 -6.70 5.42
C VAL A 592 -6.63 -6.02 6.77
N ARG A 593 -7.65 -6.31 7.60
CA ARG A 593 -7.77 -5.76 8.95
C ARG A 593 -8.14 -6.85 9.95
N ASP A 594 -7.46 -6.91 11.08
CA ASP A 594 -7.83 -7.77 12.21
C ASP A 594 -8.71 -7.05 13.25
N LYS A 595 -9.22 -7.80 14.23
CA LYS A 595 -10.05 -7.25 15.31
C LYS A 595 -9.28 -6.39 16.32
N TYR A 596 -7.94 -6.38 16.26
CA TYR A 596 -7.05 -5.57 17.09
C TYR A 596 -6.60 -4.29 16.38
N ASP A 597 -7.21 -4.01 15.22
CA ASP A 597 -7.03 -2.81 14.42
C ASP A 597 -5.64 -2.67 13.75
N ASN A 598 -4.94 -3.80 13.62
CA ASN A 598 -3.85 -3.95 12.68
C ASN A 598 -4.45 -4.00 11.27
N CYS A 599 -4.04 -3.06 10.40
CA CYS A 599 -4.63 -2.86 9.09
C CYS A 599 -3.53 -2.57 8.07
N ILE A 600 -3.51 -3.30 6.95
CA ILE A 600 -2.49 -3.19 5.89
C ILE A 600 -3.14 -3.24 4.50
N THR A 601 -2.45 -2.72 3.49
CA THR A 601 -2.85 -2.89 2.09
C THR A 601 -1.94 -3.89 1.39
N VAL A 602 -2.49 -5.03 0.99
CA VAL A 602 -1.73 -6.17 0.45
C VAL A 602 -1.43 -6.02 -1.04
N CYS A 603 -2.33 -5.39 -1.78
CA CYS A 603 -2.16 -5.20 -3.22
C CYS A 603 -2.86 -3.91 -3.63
N ASN A 604 -2.26 -3.22 -4.59
CA ASN A 604 -2.90 -2.12 -5.30
C ASN A 604 -2.89 -2.41 -6.79
N MET A 605 -3.96 -2.03 -7.47
CA MET A 605 -4.20 -2.30 -8.87
C MET A 605 -4.61 -1.02 -9.58
N GLU A 606 -4.14 -0.84 -10.82
CA GLU A 606 -4.53 0.27 -11.68
C GLU A 606 -5.18 -0.28 -12.94
N ASN A 607 -6.36 0.21 -13.26
CA ASN A 607 -7.04 -0.14 -14.49
C ASN A 607 -6.36 0.60 -15.65
N PHE A 608 -6.01 -0.14 -16.68
CA PHE A 608 -5.54 0.42 -17.94
C PHE A 608 -6.67 1.17 -18.65
N ASP A 609 -7.88 0.60 -18.61
CA ASP A 609 -9.09 1.22 -19.10
C ASP A 609 -9.62 2.22 -18.05
N PRO A 610 -10.02 3.44 -18.45
CA PRO A 610 -10.47 4.45 -17.50
C PRO A 610 -11.88 4.14 -16.96
N LEU A 611 -12.26 4.86 -15.91
CA LEU A 611 -13.59 4.75 -15.31
C LEU A 611 -14.69 4.88 -16.36
N GLY A 612 -15.62 3.93 -16.30
CA GLY A 612 -16.73 3.75 -17.24
C GLY A 612 -16.75 2.36 -17.85
N ILE A 613 -15.62 1.66 -17.80
CA ILE A 613 -15.50 0.22 -18.04
C ILE A 613 -15.35 -0.46 -16.67
N HIS A 614 -16.18 -1.46 -16.38
CA HIS A 614 -16.14 -2.16 -15.09
C HIS A 614 -14.76 -2.80 -14.88
N THR A 615 -14.20 -2.82 -13.66
CA THR A 615 -12.93 -3.49 -13.30
C THR A 615 -12.82 -4.94 -13.82
N GLY A 616 -13.98 -5.60 -13.93
CA GLY A 616 -14.19 -6.91 -14.57
C GLY A 616 -13.86 -6.99 -16.04
N GLU A 617 -14.21 -5.94 -16.77
CA GLU A 617 -14.00 -5.77 -18.21
C GLU A 617 -12.70 -5.03 -18.52
N SER A 618 -12.05 -4.43 -17.53
CA SER A 618 -10.81 -3.69 -17.73
C SER A 618 -9.59 -4.61 -17.82
N ILE A 619 -8.62 -4.23 -18.63
CA ILE A 619 -7.22 -4.63 -18.42
C ILE A 619 -6.75 -3.97 -17.12
N VAL A 620 -6.06 -4.73 -16.27
CA VAL A 620 -5.62 -4.28 -14.94
C VAL A 620 -4.16 -4.61 -14.75
N VAL A 621 -3.38 -3.68 -14.19
CA VAL A 621 -1.99 -3.90 -13.81
C VAL A 621 -1.77 -3.84 -12.30
N ALA A 622 -0.83 -4.66 -11.81
CA ALA A 622 -0.40 -4.64 -10.41
C ALA A 622 1.15 -4.67 -10.34
N PRO A 623 1.79 -3.77 -9.57
CA PRO A 623 1.19 -2.64 -8.84
C PRO A 623 0.73 -1.52 -9.81
N SER A 624 0.12 -0.45 -9.31
CA SER A 624 -0.10 0.80 -10.07
C SER A 624 1.22 1.37 -10.63
N GLN A 625 1.16 1.94 -11.82
CA GLN A 625 2.31 2.41 -12.60
C GLN A 625 2.39 3.93 -12.73
N THR A 626 1.27 4.64 -12.65
CA THR A 626 1.19 6.08 -12.95
C THR A 626 0.82 6.96 -11.75
N LEU A 627 0.95 6.42 -10.54
CA LEU A 627 0.74 7.13 -9.29
C LEU A 627 2.09 7.54 -8.69
N SER A 628 2.22 8.82 -8.33
CA SER A 628 3.34 9.30 -7.51
C SER A 628 3.29 8.68 -6.10
N ASN A 629 4.36 8.81 -5.31
CA ASN A 629 4.33 8.37 -3.90
C ASN A 629 3.23 9.06 -3.09
N LYS A 630 2.99 10.36 -3.35
CA LYS A 630 1.90 11.10 -2.70
C LYS A 630 0.53 10.55 -3.07
N ASP A 631 0.30 10.28 -4.35
CA ASP A 631 -0.96 9.74 -4.88
C ASP A 631 -1.23 8.34 -4.30
N TYR A 632 -0.21 7.47 -4.37
CA TYR A 632 -0.25 6.10 -3.85
C TYR A 632 -0.60 6.09 -2.36
N HIS A 633 0.20 6.79 -1.54
CA HIS A 633 0.02 6.72 -0.10
C HIS A 633 -1.21 7.49 0.40
N LYS A 634 -1.69 8.50 -0.35
CA LYS A 634 -2.99 9.15 -0.10
C LYS A 634 -4.16 8.18 -0.25
N LEU A 635 -4.21 7.42 -1.35
CA LEU A 635 -5.26 6.42 -1.58
C LEU A 635 -5.14 5.25 -0.60
N ARG A 636 -3.90 4.80 -0.31
CA ARG A 636 -3.63 3.78 0.71
C ARG A 636 -4.13 4.18 2.10
N GLU A 637 -3.76 5.37 2.58
CA GLU A 637 -4.18 5.89 3.88
C GLU A 637 -5.70 6.03 3.96
N THR A 638 -6.30 6.54 2.89
CA THR A 638 -7.76 6.65 2.76
C THR A 638 -8.42 5.27 2.86
N ALA A 639 -7.87 4.24 2.22
CA ALA A 639 -8.40 2.89 2.28
C ALA A 639 -8.40 2.38 3.73
N ILE A 640 -7.26 2.47 4.40
CA ILE A 640 -7.12 2.05 5.81
C ILE A 640 -8.13 2.79 6.69
N ARG A 641 -8.29 4.11 6.53
CA ARG A 641 -9.26 4.91 7.30
C ARG A 641 -10.69 4.45 7.09
N ILE A 642 -11.10 4.19 5.85
CA ILE A 642 -12.44 3.69 5.51
C ILE A 642 -12.68 2.33 6.18
N ILE A 643 -11.74 1.39 6.04
CA ILE A 643 -11.88 0.02 6.54
C ILE A 643 -11.94 -0.01 8.06
N ARG A 644 -11.15 0.83 8.74
CA ARG A 644 -11.22 1.02 10.19
C ARG A 644 -12.58 1.56 10.63
N HIS A 645 -13.07 2.60 9.97
CA HIS A 645 -14.34 3.26 10.31
C HIS A 645 -15.55 2.34 10.15
N ILE A 646 -15.59 1.56 9.07
CA ILE A 646 -16.67 0.60 8.80
C ILE A 646 -16.60 -0.61 9.76
N GLY A 647 -15.43 -0.90 10.32
CA GLY A 647 -15.25 -2.00 11.27
C GLY A 647 -15.10 -3.37 10.61
N ILE A 648 -14.51 -3.41 9.41
CA ILE A 648 -14.24 -4.66 8.69
C ILE A 648 -13.20 -5.51 9.45
N VAL A 649 -13.41 -6.83 9.47
CA VAL A 649 -12.49 -7.81 10.06
C VAL A 649 -12.32 -8.97 9.08
N GLY A 650 -11.13 -9.10 8.50
CA GLY A 650 -10.85 -10.00 7.39
C GLY A 650 -10.22 -9.24 6.23
N GLU A 651 -10.77 -9.43 5.04
CA GLU A 651 -10.32 -8.79 3.81
C GLU A 651 -11.47 -8.02 3.15
N CYS A 652 -11.12 -6.97 2.42
CA CYS A 652 -12.02 -6.24 1.54
C CYS A 652 -11.26 -5.52 0.42
N ASN A 653 -12.00 -5.17 -0.63
CA ASN A 653 -11.53 -4.36 -1.77
C ASN A 653 -12.12 -2.94 -1.71
N VAL A 654 -11.31 -1.91 -1.95
CA VAL A 654 -11.71 -0.49 -2.04
C VAL A 654 -11.40 0.04 -3.42
N GLN A 655 -12.36 0.69 -4.08
CA GLN A 655 -12.19 1.23 -5.43
C GLN A 655 -12.29 2.76 -5.45
N TYR A 656 -11.44 3.38 -6.26
CA TYR A 656 -11.31 4.83 -6.40
C TYR A 656 -11.43 5.25 -7.86
N ALA A 657 -12.12 6.37 -8.08
CA ALA A 657 -11.92 7.21 -9.25
C ALA A 657 -10.91 8.31 -8.88
N TYR A 658 -9.81 8.42 -9.62
CA TYR A 658 -8.73 9.38 -9.38
C TYR A 658 -8.55 10.31 -10.57
N ASP A 659 -8.53 11.62 -10.33
CA ASP A 659 -8.41 12.62 -11.37
C ASP A 659 -7.04 12.54 -12.06
N PRO A 660 -6.95 12.36 -13.38
CA PRO A 660 -5.68 12.33 -14.08
C PRO A 660 -4.94 13.67 -14.09
N GLN A 661 -5.59 14.78 -13.73
CA GLN A 661 -5.04 16.14 -13.79
C GLN A 661 -4.81 16.80 -12.42
N SER A 662 -5.14 16.13 -11.32
CA SER A 662 -4.98 16.68 -9.97
C SER A 662 -4.84 15.57 -8.92
N GLU A 663 -4.84 15.94 -7.65
CA GLU A 663 -4.91 14.96 -6.55
C GLU A 663 -6.35 14.63 -6.13
N ASP A 664 -7.37 15.10 -6.87
CA ASP A 664 -8.76 14.84 -6.51
C ASP A 664 -9.15 13.37 -6.75
N TYR A 665 -10.03 12.86 -5.89
CA TYR A 665 -10.46 11.46 -5.94
C TYR A 665 -11.89 11.30 -5.40
N ARG A 666 -12.57 10.24 -5.80
CA ARG A 666 -13.84 9.79 -5.20
C ARG A 666 -13.78 8.30 -4.92
N VAL A 667 -14.25 7.88 -3.76
CA VAL A 667 -14.50 6.46 -3.47
C VAL A 667 -15.69 5.99 -4.29
N ILE A 668 -15.50 4.89 -5.02
CA ILE A 668 -16.54 4.27 -5.84
C ILE A 668 -17.32 3.29 -4.99
N GLU A 669 -16.67 2.30 -4.37
CA GLU A 669 -17.32 1.27 -3.55
C GLU A 669 -16.32 0.57 -2.63
N VAL A 670 -16.84 -0.16 -1.65
CA VAL A 670 -16.09 -1.11 -0.83
C VAL A 670 -16.79 -2.46 -0.88
N ASN A 671 -16.07 -3.49 -1.31
CA ASN A 671 -16.56 -4.86 -1.27
C ASN A 671 -16.08 -5.52 0.02
N ALA A 672 -16.95 -5.63 1.03
CA ALA A 672 -16.63 -6.20 2.35
C ALA A 672 -16.59 -7.75 2.37
N ARG A 673 -16.06 -8.33 1.30
CA ARG A 673 -15.96 -9.78 1.06
C ARG A 673 -14.82 -10.08 0.11
N LEU A 674 -14.43 -11.35 0.06
CA LEU A 674 -13.57 -11.85 -0.98
C LEU A 674 -14.22 -11.58 -2.34
N SER A 675 -13.36 -11.33 -3.32
CA SER A 675 -13.75 -10.85 -4.65
C SER A 675 -12.83 -11.43 -5.72
N ARG A 676 -13.16 -11.18 -6.99
CA ARG A 676 -12.27 -11.48 -8.10
C ARG A 676 -10.96 -10.69 -8.00
N SER A 677 -11.02 -9.44 -7.57
CA SER A 677 -9.83 -8.60 -7.29
C SER A 677 -8.95 -9.22 -6.21
N SER A 678 -9.53 -9.77 -5.12
CA SER A 678 -8.78 -10.47 -4.06
C SER A 678 -8.09 -11.76 -4.56
N ALA A 679 -8.74 -12.51 -5.46
CA ALA A 679 -8.14 -13.70 -6.05
C ALA A 679 -6.97 -13.33 -6.98
N LEU A 680 -7.15 -12.31 -7.82
CA LEU A 680 -6.09 -11.75 -8.67
C LEU A 680 -4.91 -11.26 -7.82
N ALA A 681 -5.17 -10.47 -6.78
CA ALA A 681 -4.16 -9.96 -5.87
C ALA A 681 -3.40 -11.07 -5.14
N SER A 682 -4.09 -12.12 -4.71
CA SER A 682 -3.45 -13.28 -4.07
C SER A 682 -2.47 -13.98 -5.02
N LYS A 683 -2.78 -14.03 -6.31
CA LYS A 683 -1.91 -14.60 -7.34
C LYS A 683 -0.78 -13.66 -7.73
N ALA A 684 -1.05 -12.35 -7.82
CA ALA A 684 -0.07 -11.34 -8.16
C ALA A 684 1.02 -11.22 -7.09
N THR A 685 0.63 -11.27 -5.81
CA THR A 685 1.53 -11.03 -4.67
C THR A 685 2.08 -12.31 -4.04
N GLY A 686 1.41 -13.45 -4.27
CA GLY A 686 1.64 -14.69 -3.51
C GLY A 686 1.08 -14.67 -2.08
N TYR A 687 0.40 -13.59 -1.68
CA TYR A 687 -0.21 -13.45 -0.35
C TYR A 687 -1.60 -14.12 -0.33
N PRO A 688 -1.85 -15.13 0.52
CA PRO A 688 -3.10 -15.90 0.47
C PRO A 688 -4.24 -15.19 1.22
N LEU A 689 -4.84 -14.14 0.61
CA LEU A 689 -5.84 -13.27 1.26
C LEU A 689 -6.98 -14.04 1.92
N ALA A 690 -7.61 -14.98 1.20
CA ALA A 690 -8.73 -15.77 1.74
C ALA A 690 -8.33 -16.63 2.96
N PHE A 691 -7.13 -17.20 2.96
CA PHE A 691 -6.63 -17.98 4.09
C PHE A 691 -6.41 -17.08 5.32
N VAL A 692 -5.78 -15.92 5.11
CA VAL A 692 -5.54 -14.94 6.17
C VAL A 692 -6.87 -14.42 6.72
N ALA A 693 -7.81 -14.01 5.86
CA ALA A 693 -9.12 -13.54 6.26
C ALA A 693 -9.88 -14.56 7.11
N ALA A 694 -9.77 -15.86 6.79
CA ALA A 694 -10.39 -16.92 7.59
C ALA A 694 -9.76 -17.04 8.99
N LYS A 695 -8.42 -16.94 9.12
CA LYS A 695 -7.75 -16.90 10.42
C LYS A 695 -8.17 -15.68 11.23
N LEU A 696 -8.22 -14.50 10.61
CA LEU A 696 -8.68 -13.27 11.27
C LEU A 696 -10.13 -13.39 11.75
N GLY A 697 -11.00 -14.01 10.95
CA GLY A 697 -12.39 -14.28 11.34
C GLY A 697 -12.55 -15.22 12.54
N MET A 698 -11.54 -16.05 12.83
CA MET A 698 -11.46 -16.86 14.05
C MET A 698 -10.84 -16.11 15.25
N GLY A 699 -10.42 -14.87 15.06
CA GLY A 699 -9.92 -13.98 16.12
C GLY A 699 -8.41 -13.96 16.30
N TYR A 700 -7.63 -14.50 15.36
CA TYR A 700 -6.17 -14.32 15.31
C TYR A 700 -5.80 -12.87 15.06
N ALA A 701 -4.68 -12.40 15.64
CA ALA A 701 -4.08 -11.14 15.25
C ALA A 701 -3.25 -11.32 13.99
N LEU A 702 -3.26 -10.35 13.08
CA LEU A 702 -2.48 -10.40 11.84
C LEU A 702 -0.97 -10.57 12.09
N PRO A 703 -0.36 -9.90 13.09
CA PRO A 703 1.04 -10.13 13.47
C PRO A 703 1.41 -11.56 13.85
N GLU A 704 0.46 -12.35 14.39
CA GLU A 704 0.69 -13.72 14.85
C GLU A 704 0.74 -14.73 13.70
N LEU A 705 0.20 -14.36 12.54
CA LEU A 705 0.13 -15.23 11.38
C LEU A 705 1.49 -15.26 10.67
N LYS A 706 1.92 -16.44 10.23
CA LYS A 706 3.15 -16.59 9.44
C LYS A 706 2.87 -16.41 7.96
N ASN A 707 3.81 -15.80 7.25
CA ASN A 707 3.81 -15.78 5.80
C ASN A 707 4.09 -17.19 5.26
N SER A 708 3.17 -17.73 4.45
CA SER A 708 3.25 -19.08 3.91
C SER A 708 4.34 -19.26 2.84
N VAL A 709 4.79 -18.18 2.21
CA VAL A 709 5.83 -18.17 1.17
C VAL A 709 7.22 -18.19 1.79
N THR A 710 7.50 -17.26 2.70
CA THR A 710 8.83 -17.13 3.35
C THR A 710 8.98 -18.07 4.54
N LYS A 711 7.88 -18.45 5.21
CA LYS A 711 7.79 -19.29 6.42
C LYS A 711 8.49 -18.74 7.68
N GLU A 712 9.36 -17.76 7.52
CA GLU A 712 10.14 -17.13 8.58
C GLU A 712 9.58 -15.76 9.00
N THR A 713 8.87 -15.05 8.12
CA THR A 713 8.31 -13.73 8.40
C THR A 713 6.83 -13.78 8.78
N SER A 714 6.33 -12.71 9.41
CA SER A 714 4.89 -12.52 9.66
C SER A 714 4.11 -12.28 8.37
N ALA A 715 2.80 -12.54 8.40
CA ALA A 715 1.84 -12.12 7.38
C ALA A 715 1.45 -10.63 7.53
N PHE A 716 1.88 -9.95 8.60
CA PHE A 716 1.77 -8.51 8.74
C PHE A 716 2.88 -7.82 7.92
N PHE A 717 2.70 -7.68 6.61
CA PHE A 717 3.57 -6.93 5.71
C PHE A 717 2.82 -6.58 4.42
N GLU A 718 3.27 -5.55 3.72
CA GLU A 718 2.76 -5.21 2.38
C GLU A 718 3.71 -5.79 1.33
N PRO A 719 3.27 -6.72 0.45
CA PRO A 719 4.10 -7.27 -0.60
C PRO A 719 4.80 -6.22 -1.46
N ALA A 720 6.11 -6.36 -1.64
CA ALA A 720 6.90 -5.61 -2.61
C ALA A 720 7.15 -6.48 -3.84
N LEU A 721 6.66 -6.04 -4.99
CA LEU A 721 6.80 -6.75 -6.26
C LEU A 721 8.05 -6.26 -6.98
N ASP A 722 8.85 -7.17 -7.52
CA ASP A 722 9.98 -6.85 -8.42
C ASP A 722 9.69 -7.24 -9.87
N TYR A 723 8.40 -7.27 -10.18
CA TYR A 723 7.76 -7.57 -11.45
C TYR A 723 6.43 -6.81 -11.55
N ILE A 724 5.86 -6.79 -12.76
CA ILE A 724 4.52 -6.29 -13.04
C ILE A 724 3.62 -7.44 -13.48
N VAL A 725 2.37 -7.38 -13.03
CA VAL A 725 1.30 -8.30 -13.41
C VAL A 725 0.31 -7.58 -14.31
N CYS A 726 -0.16 -8.25 -15.36
CA CYS A 726 -1.19 -7.77 -16.27
C CYS A 726 -2.33 -8.79 -16.34
N LYS A 727 -3.53 -8.37 -15.91
CA LYS A 727 -4.78 -9.11 -16.09
C LYS A 727 -5.48 -8.60 -17.33
N ILE A 728 -5.99 -9.52 -18.14
CA ILE A 728 -6.81 -9.21 -19.32
C ILE A 728 -8.09 -10.06 -19.26
N PRO A 729 -9.28 -9.46 -19.39
CA PRO A 729 -10.52 -10.21 -19.46
C PRO A 729 -10.62 -11.04 -20.75
N ARG A 730 -11.41 -12.11 -20.68
CA ARG A 730 -11.75 -12.97 -21.81
C ARG A 730 -13.22 -12.83 -22.14
N TRP A 731 -13.52 -12.51 -23.39
CA TRP A 731 -14.88 -12.41 -23.92
C TRP A 731 -15.23 -13.56 -24.86
N ASP A 732 -16.53 -13.85 -24.95
CA ASP A 732 -17.10 -14.83 -25.89
C ASP A 732 -18.35 -14.26 -26.60
N LEU A 733 -18.30 -12.97 -26.93
CA LEU A 733 -19.42 -12.21 -27.50
C LEU A 733 -19.81 -12.66 -28.91
N GLY A 734 -18.91 -13.36 -29.61
CA GLY A 734 -19.18 -13.90 -30.95
C GLY A 734 -20.31 -14.93 -30.98
N LYS A 735 -20.64 -15.57 -29.85
CA LYS A 735 -21.75 -16.55 -29.75
C LYS A 735 -23.14 -15.91 -29.67
N PHE A 736 -23.23 -14.60 -29.43
CA PHE A 736 -24.49 -13.91 -29.13
C PHE A 736 -24.80 -12.80 -30.15
N HIS A 737 -25.48 -13.14 -31.24
CA HIS A 737 -25.74 -12.23 -32.39
C HIS A 737 -26.60 -10.98 -32.10
N GLY A 738 -27.12 -10.81 -30.88
CA GLY A 738 -27.90 -9.62 -30.48
C GLY A 738 -27.30 -8.84 -29.31
N VAL A 739 -26.10 -9.20 -28.86
CA VAL A 739 -25.44 -8.54 -27.71
C VAL A 739 -24.41 -7.55 -28.24
N SER A 740 -24.46 -6.31 -27.73
CA SER A 740 -23.49 -5.27 -28.05
C SER A 740 -22.07 -5.71 -27.67
N ARG A 741 -21.12 -5.44 -28.56
CA ARG A 741 -19.68 -5.69 -28.37
C ARG A 741 -18.97 -4.58 -27.59
N LEU A 742 -19.63 -3.45 -27.36
CA LEU A 742 -19.09 -2.35 -26.59
C LEU A 742 -19.00 -2.73 -25.10
N LEU A 743 -17.89 -2.34 -24.48
CA LEU A 743 -17.67 -2.50 -23.04
C LEU A 743 -18.23 -1.30 -22.28
N GLY A 744 -18.54 -1.51 -21.01
CA GLY A 744 -19.06 -0.47 -20.13
C GLY A 744 -19.05 -0.91 -18.67
N SER A 745 -19.90 -0.30 -17.86
CA SER A 745 -20.09 -0.60 -16.43
C SER A 745 -20.66 -2.00 -16.14
N SER A 746 -21.11 -2.73 -17.17
CA SER A 746 -21.71 -4.05 -17.05
C SER A 746 -20.76 -5.14 -17.51
N MET A 747 -20.52 -6.13 -16.65
CA MET A 747 -19.65 -7.26 -16.99
C MET A 747 -20.27 -8.16 -18.07
N LYS A 748 -19.43 -8.57 -19.01
CA LYS A 748 -19.72 -9.48 -20.13
C LYS A 748 -18.63 -10.54 -20.33
N SER A 749 -17.46 -10.33 -19.73
CA SER A 749 -16.36 -11.28 -19.73
C SER A 749 -16.76 -12.60 -19.06
N VAL A 750 -16.28 -13.71 -19.63
CA VAL A 750 -16.55 -15.08 -19.19
C VAL A 750 -15.37 -15.68 -18.41
N GLY A 751 -14.28 -14.93 -18.29
CA GLY A 751 -13.07 -15.31 -17.59
C GLY A 751 -12.00 -14.23 -17.71
N GLU A 752 -10.81 -14.54 -17.23
CA GLU A 752 -9.65 -13.64 -17.24
C GLU A 752 -8.35 -14.43 -17.29
N ILE A 753 -7.29 -13.78 -17.75
CA ILE A 753 -5.92 -14.29 -17.69
C ILE A 753 -5.07 -13.40 -16.79
N MET A 754 -3.93 -13.90 -16.35
CA MET A 754 -2.93 -13.13 -15.62
C MET A 754 -1.53 -13.46 -16.15
N ALA A 755 -0.77 -12.44 -16.56
CA ALA A 755 0.59 -12.57 -17.06
C ALA A 755 1.57 -11.78 -16.19
N ILE A 756 2.78 -12.31 -16.03
CA ILE A 756 3.86 -11.69 -15.24
C ILE A 756 5.04 -11.36 -16.16
N GLY A 757 5.60 -10.17 -16.00
CA GLY A 757 6.81 -9.71 -16.68
C GLY A 757 7.60 -8.72 -15.83
N ARG A 758 8.81 -8.37 -16.27
CA ARG A 758 9.63 -7.31 -15.66
C ARG A 758 9.65 -6.02 -16.50
N THR A 759 8.95 -6.02 -17.63
CA THR A 759 8.53 -4.80 -18.34
C THR A 759 7.04 -4.86 -18.61
N PHE A 760 6.40 -3.71 -18.84
CA PHE A 760 4.98 -3.66 -19.16
C PHE A 760 4.70 -4.42 -20.47
N GLU A 761 5.54 -4.21 -21.49
CA GLU A 761 5.43 -4.81 -22.82
C GLU A 761 5.54 -6.33 -22.76
N GLU A 762 6.41 -6.86 -21.90
CA GLU A 762 6.50 -8.32 -21.69
C GLU A 762 5.19 -8.85 -21.12
N SER A 763 4.66 -8.20 -20.07
CA SER A 763 3.46 -8.65 -19.37
C SER A 763 2.21 -8.62 -20.26
N ILE A 764 1.96 -7.50 -20.97
CA ILE A 764 0.77 -7.34 -21.80
C ILE A 764 0.80 -8.27 -23.01
N GLN A 765 1.96 -8.43 -23.66
CA GLN A 765 2.06 -9.32 -24.82
C GLN A 765 1.89 -10.79 -24.44
N LYS A 766 2.42 -11.22 -23.27
CA LYS A 766 2.13 -12.55 -22.73
C LYS A 766 0.63 -12.70 -22.48
N GLY A 767 0.00 -11.72 -21.85
CA GLY A 767 -1.42 -11.74 -21.55
C GLY A 767 -2.29 -11.88 -22.79
N LEU A 768 -2.04 -11.08 -23.83
CA LEU A 768 -2.78 -11.14 -25.10
C LEU A 768 -2.70 -12.51 -25.78
N ARG A 769 -1.55 -13.20 -25.69
CA ARG A 769 -1.41 -14.58 -26.19
C ARG A 769 -2.20 -15.58 -25.36
N MET A 770 -2.23 -15.42 -24.03
CA MET A 770 -2.95 -16.32 -23.11
C MET A 770 -4.46 -16.31 -23.33
N ILE A 771 -5.02 -15.24 -23.91
CA ILE A 771 -6.44 -15.17 -24.29
C ILE A 771 -6.81 -16.33 -25.22
N GLY A 772 -5.88 -16.87 -26.02
CA GLY A 772 -6.12 -18.08 -26.83
C GLY A 772 -7.04 -17.85 -28.03
N GLN A 773 -7.03 -16.64 -28.60
CA GLN A 773 -7.84 -16.24 -29.77
C GLN A 773 -7.08 -16.29 -31.10
N GLY A 774 -5.90 -16.92 -31.13
CA GLY A 774 -5.04 -17.01 -32.33
C GLY A 774 -4.16 -15.78 -32.57
N MET A 775 -4.19 -14.79 -31.67
CA MET A 775 -3.38 -13.58 -31.77
C MET A 775 -1.95 -13.80 -31.25
N HIS A 776 -0.95 -13.26 -31.95
CA HIS A 776 0.47 -13.40 -31.57
C HIS A 776 0.93 -12.44 -30.45
N GLY A 777 0.12 -11.44 -30.11
CA GLY A 777 0.42 -10.40 -29.12
C GLY A 777 -0.22 -9.07 -29.50
N PHE A 778 0.42 -7.97 -29.12
CA PHE A 778 0.00 -6.63 -29.52
C PHE A 778 0.51 -6.33 -30.94
N VAL A 779 -0.27 -6.70 -31.94
CA VAL A 779 0.06 -6.54 -33.36
C VAL A 779 -1.14 -5.99 -34.14
N ALA A 780 -0.87 -5.29 -35.24
CA ALA A 780 -1.92 -4.92 -36.20
C ALA A 780 -2.34 -6.18 -36.99
N ASN A 781 -3.35 -6.90 -36.50
CA ASN A 781 -3.85 -8.11 -37.15
C ASN A 781 -4.60 -7.73 -38.44
N LYS A 782 -3.87 -7.74 -39.55
CA LYS A 782 -4.33 -7.27 -40.88
C LYS A 782 -5.57 -8.01 -41.40
N ASP A 783 -5.79 -9.25 -40.96
CA ASP A 783 -6.89 -10.10 -41.41
C ASP A 783 -8.23 -9.83 -40.68
N LEU A 784 -8.26 -8.84 -39.77
CA LEU A 784 -9.45 -8.40 -39.01
C LEU A 784 -9.92 -6.99 -39.38
N MET A 785 -9.48 -6.44 -40.52
CA MET A 785 -9.96 -5.14 -41.02
C MET A 785 -11.46 -5.24 -41.37
N SER A 786 -12.29 -4.66 -40.50
CA SER A 786 -13.65 -4.20 -40.79
C SER A 786 -13.54 -2.79 -41.37
N ASP A 787 -14.38 -2.44 -42.36
CA ASP A 787 -14.47 -1.08 -42.90
C ASP A 787 -14.94 -0.05 -41.85
N ASP A 788 -15.46 -0.54 -40.72
CA ASP A 788 -15.85 0.26 -39.57
C ASP A 788 -15.20 -0.31 -38.30
N LEU A 789 -14.21 0.42 -37.75
CA LEU A 789 -13.54 0.09 -36.50
C LEU A 789 -14.33 0.61 -35.27
N ASP A 790 -15.34 1.46 -35.49
CA ASP A 790 -16.13 2.13 -34.43
C ASP A 790 -17.53 1.51 -34.22
N SER A 791 -17.93 0.48 -34.99
CA SER A 791 -19.25 -0.17 -34.92
C SER A 791 -19.36 -1.38 -33.98
#